data_AF-A0A944J005-F1
#
_entry.id   AF-A0A944J005-F1
#
_cell.length_a   1.000
_cell.length_b   1.000
_cell.length_c   1.000
_cell.angle_alpha   90.00
_cell.angle_beta   90.00
_cell.angle_gamma   90.00
#
_symmetry.space_group_name_H-M   'P 1'
#
loop_
_entity.id
_entity.type
_entity.pdbx_description
1 polymer ?
#
loop_
_entity_poly.entity_id
_entity_poly.type
_entity_poly.pdbx_seq_one_letter_code
_entity_poly.pdbx_strand_id
1 'polypeptide(L)'
;MGIGITQEQRELAEAVRGWVARAVPPEEVRKLLDTPPQAGARPAYWDALADSGLLAPHLEGGTLLDLAVVVEEAARAALPGAYLPSVLASVLLDRAGAEGLGGRVGAVALGPGTMTAVAVEGGGHLLDGIAPPVLGAGEADLVLLAAEAAHGTRWFAVDAAALDIRTHEAADPTRPTAEVQARGVTVVPARLLELDAALVRDLACTLFAADACGTAAWALHTAAEYAKVREQFGRPIGRFQGVKHLCADMLVRLEQARALAWDAANSMDEAPEVRSLVAALAAGTALDAAYSCAKDCIQVLGGIGFTWEHDAHIYLRRAIVARQLLGSGDGHRVRAVRLAEAGARRELRLELPAEAEAHRAKARIAVEDARGLDPAAARRVLAPTGYAAPHLPPPYGLGAGPVEQLVVQQELKRAGVTIADLGIATWVVPSLIAYGTDAQREAYVLPTLRGELTWCQLFSEPGAGSDLASLRTRAERTEEGGWRVNGQKVWTSSAHTADFGILLARTDPDAPKHKGLGYFVVDMRRTPGIDIRPLKEITGEALFNEVYFDDAELPADALVGAADGGWRVARNTLGNERVHMADQMAFDTPPGPGGSGGTPGLEALIRRSAGLDGATRARIGALAAEAHALACIGLRTTLQQVSGLEPGAGASVRKLVQTPHQQRTAELALELLGPAGAVREGAGERAVHGMLMSRCLTIAGGTTQVQLNVVAERILGLPRD
;
A
#
# COMPACT_ATOMS: atom_id res chain seq x y z
N MET A 1 -6.02 -8.16 2.73
CA MET A 1 -6.66 -7.71 3.99
C MET A 1 -7.88 -6.87 3.65
N GLY A 2 -8.89 -6.69 4.51
CA GLY A 2 -9.99 -5.74 4.22
C GLY A 2 -9.55 -4.27 4.39
N ILE A 3 -10.47 -3.32 4.15
CA ILE A 3 -10.31 -1.92 4.55
C ILE A 3 -10.10 -1.85 6.06
N GLY A 4 -10.97 -2.52 6.82
CA GLY A 4 -10.87 -2.66 8.27
C GLY A 4 -9.69 -3.52 8.70
N ILE A 5 -9.03 -3.11 9.79
CA ILE A 5 -7.78 -3.72 10.25
C ILE A 5 -7.86 -4.28 11.67
N THR A 6 -8.76 -3.74 12.52
CA THR A 6 -8.98 -4.24 13.89
C THR A 6 -9.70 -5.58 13.89
N GLN A 7 -9.72 -6.26 15.03
CA GLN A 7 -10.46 -7.53 15.16
C GLN A 7 -11.97 -7.31 14.97
N GLU A 8 -12.54 -6.33 15.66
CA GLU A 8 -13.97 -5.96 15.57
C GLU A 8 -14.40 -5.67 14.13
N GLN A 9 -13.57 -4.94 13.37
CA GLN A 9 -13.85 -4.65 11.96
C GLN A 9 -13.81 -5.90 11.06
N ARG A 10 -12.99 -6.89 11.39
CA ARG A 10 -12.95 -8.16 10.65
C ARG A 10 -14.18 -9.01 10.96
N GLU A 11 -14.58 -9.04 12.23
CA GLU A 11 -15.81 -9.71 12.67
C GLU A 11 -17.04 -9.04 12.02
N LEU A 12 -17.07 -7.71 11.94
CA LEU A 12 -18.08 -6.96 11.18
C LEU A 12 -18.08 -7.37 9.70
N ALA A 13 -16.91 -7.39 9.05
CA ALA A 13 -16.81 -7.79 7.64
C ALA A 13 -17.31 -9.23 7.40
N GLU A 14 -16.99 -10.17 8.30
CA GLU A 14 -17.46 -11.55 8.23
C GLU A 14 -18.98 -11.65 8.45
N ALA A 15 -19.52 -10.90 9.42
CA ALA A 15 -20.95 -10.84 9.68
C ALA A 15 -21.73 -10.30 8.47
N VAL A 16 -21.26 -9.20 7.86
CA VAL A 16 -21.85 -8.63 6.64
C VAL A 16 -21.81 -9.64 5.49
N ARG A 17 -20.67 -10.27 5.25
CA ARG A 17 -20.53 -11.28 4.19
C ARG A 17 -21.50 -12.43 4.39
N GLY A 18 -21.60 -12.94 5.61
CA GLY A 18 -22.55 -14.01 5.97
C GLY A 18 -24.00 -13.58 5.82
N TRP A 19 -24.33 -12.34 6.18
CA TRP A 19 -25.68 -11.78 6.00
C TRP A 19 -26.04 -11.65 4.52
N VAL A 20 -25.20 -11.01 3.70
CA VAL A 20 -25.50 -10.79 2.27
C VAL A 20 -25.63 -12.13 1.53
N ALA A 21 -24.76 -13.10 1.80
CA ALA A 21 -24.84 -14.42 1.17
C ALA A 21 -26.16 -15.16 1.44
N ARG A 22 -26.84 -14.87 2.58
CA ARG A 22 -28.16 -15.44 2.91
C ARG A 22 -29.31 -14.60 2.37
N ALA A 23 -29.21 -13.29 2.45
CA ALA A 23 -30.30 -12.37 2.12
C ALA A 23 -30.42 -12.09 0.62
N VAL A 24 -29.29 -12.07 -0.10
CA VAL A 24 -29.21 -11.74 -1.52
C VAL A 24 -28.21 -12.69 -2.20
N PRO A 25 -28.62 -13.93 -2.48
CA PRO A 25 -27.74 -14.88 -3.13
C PRO A 25 -27.50 -14.49 -4.61
N PRO A 26 -26.41 -14.96 -5.25
CA PRO A 26 -26.01 -14.50 -6.59
C PRO A 26 -27.09 -14.63 -7.66
N GLU A 27 -27.95 -15.66 -7.58
CA GLU A 27 -29.07 -15.85 -8.48
C GLU A 27 -30.07 -14.68 -8.45
N GLU A 28 -30.32 -14.05 -7.30
CA GLU A 28 -31.19 -12.88 -7.21
C GLU A 28 -30.56 -11.67 -7.90
N VAL A 29 -29.24 -11.50 -7.77
CA VAL A 29 -28.51 -10.45 -8.49
C VAL A 29 -28.60 -10.67 -10.00
N ARG A 30 -28.47 -11.92 -10.45
CA ARG A 30 -28.54 -12.28 -11.87
C ARG A 30 -29.92 -12.05 -12.49
N LYS A 31 -31.02 -12.25 -11.76
CA LYS A 31 -32.38 -11.95 -12.26
C LYS A 31 -32.53 -10.49 -12.71
N LEU A 32 -31.80 -9.56 -12.07
CA LEU A 32 -31.84 -8.14 -12.40
C LEU A 32 -31.19 -7.80 -13.75
N LEU A 33 -30.41 -8.72 -14.33
CA LEU A 33 -29.84 -8.55 -15.67
C LEU A 33 -30.93 -8.57 -16.75
N ASP A 34 -31.96 -9.38 -16.56
CA ASP A 34 -33.06 -9.54 -17.52
C ASP A 34 -34.29 -8.74 -17.09
N THR A 35 -34.47 -8.53 -15.79
CA THR A 35 -35.59 -7.76 -15.20
C THR A 35 -35.03 -6.70 -14.24
N PRO A 36 -34.55 -5.56 -14.75
CA PRO A 36 -33.98 -4.51 -13.92
C PRO A 36 -35.02 -3.91 -12.94
N PRO A 37 -34.56 -3.29 -11.84
CA PRO A 37 -35.45 -2.66 -10.85
C PRO A 37 -36.42 -1.66 -11.48
N GLN A 38 -37.69 -1.73 -11.08
CA GLN A 38 -38.72 -0.80 -11.52
C GLN A 38 -38.75 0.45 -10.62
N ALA A 39 -39.12 1.59 -11.20
CA ALA A 39 -39.29 2.82 -10.43
C ALA A 39 -40.37 2.64 -9.34
N GLY A 40 -40.08 3.10 -8.13
CA GLY A 40 -40.95 2.99 -6.95
C GLY A 40 -40.93 1.62 -6.26
N ALA A 41 -40.13 0.66 -6.73
CA ALA A 41 -40.01 -0.65 -6.11
C ALA A 41 -38.75 -0.73 -5.24
N ARG A 42 -38.92 -0.77 -3.92
CA ARG A 42 -37.83 -0.97 -2.95
C ARG A 42 -37.24 -2.39 -3.07
N PRO A 43 -35.91 -2.57 -2.87
CA PRO A 43 -35.32 -3.91 -2.88
C PRO A 43 -35.92 -4.82 -1.82
N ALA A 44 -36.22 -6.08 -2.19
CA ALA A 44 -36.89 -7.03 -1.31
C ALA A 44 -36.13 -7.32 0.01
N TYR A 45 -34.80 -7.18 0.01
CA TYR A 45 -33.97 -7.38 1.20
C TYR A 45 -33.90 -6.15 2.12
N TRP A 46 -34.44 -5.00 1.73
CA TRP A 46 -34.13 -3.74 2.41
C TRP A 46 -34.65 -3.68 3.84
N ASP A 47 -35.86 -4.17 4.12
CA ASP A 47 -36.38 -4.20 5.49
C ASP A 47 -35.49 -5.07 6.39
N ALA A 48 -35.10 -6.25 5.92
CA ALA A 48 -34.16 -7.11 6.64
C ALA A 48 -32.78 -6.47 6.84
N LEU A 49 -32.33 -5.64 5.88
CA LEU A 49 -31.09 -4.87 6.00
C LEU A 49 -31.20 -3.77 7.04
N ALA A 50 -32.34 -3.07 7.08
CA ALA A 50 -32.64 -2.07 8.10
C ALA A 50 -32.67 -2.69 9.50
N ASP A 51 -33.38 -3.82 9.66
CA ASP A 51 -33.49 -4.55 10.93
C ASP A 51 -32.13 -5.09 11.44
N SER A 52 -31.16 -5.27 10.53
CA SER A 52 -29.82 -5.73 10.88
C SER A 52 -28.87 -4.63 11.37
N GLY A 53 -29.26 -3.35 11.33
CA GLY A 53 -28.42 -2.20 11.68
C GLY A 53 -27.37 -1.83 10.62
N LEU A 54 -27.31 -2.57 9.50
CA LEU A 54 -26.28 -2.38 8.48
C LEU A 54 -26.49 -1.16 7.57
N LEU A 55 -27.65 -0.49 7.62
CA LEU A 55 -27.91 0.73 6.83
C LEU A 55 -27.16 1.96 7.35
N ALA A 56 -26.89 2.03 8.66
CA ALA A 56 -26.27 3.21 9.26
C ALA A 56 -25.39 2.87 10.46
N PRO A 57 -24.42 1.94 10.34
CA PRO A 57 -23.55 1.57 11.47
C PRO A 57 -22.79 2.77 12.06
N HIS A 58 -22.53 3.81 11.25
CA HIS A 58 -21.92 5.07 11.66
C HIS A 58 -22.78 5.93 12.61
N LEU A 59 -24.10 5.70 12.68
CA LEU A 59 -25.01 6.40 13.59
C LEU A 59 -25.28 5.58 14.87
N GLU A 60 -25.02 4.28 14.84
CA GLU A 60 -25.29 3.34 15.93
C GLU A 60 -24.05 3.08 16.80
N GLY A 61 -23.26 4.13 17.04
CA GLY A 61 -22.03 4.07 17.84
C GLY A 61 -20.79 3.58 17.07
N GLY A 62 -20.92 3.27 15.77
CA GLY A 62 -19.80 3.01 14.88
C GLY A 62 -19.23 4.27 14.23
N THR A 63 -18.26 4.07 13.34
CA THR A 63 -17.54 5.12 12.63
C THR A 63 -17.79 5.08 11.12
N LEU A 64 -17.33 6.12 10.40
CA LEU A 64 -17.34 6.08 8.94
C LEU A 64 -16.44 4.96 8.38
N LEU A 65 -15.39 4.57 9.10
CA LEU A 65 -14.55 3.44 8.74
C LEU A 65 -15.34 2.12 8.83
N ASP A 66 -16.18 1.96 9.84
CA ASP A 66 -17.03 0.77 9.96
C ASP A 66 -18.05 0.73 8.83
N LEU A 67 -18.64 1.87 8.46
CA LEU A 67 -19.48 1.97 7.26
C LEU A 67 -18.70 1.58 5.99
N ALA A 68 -17.46 2.04 5.83
CA ALA A 68 -16.63 1.68 4.68
C ALA A 68 -16.34 0.18 4.61
N VAL A 69 -16.20 -0.50 5.75
CA VAL A 69 -16.09 -1.97 5.82
C VAL A 69 -17.37 -2.65 5.32
N VAL A 70 -18.55 -2.18 5.77
CA VAL A 70 -19.83 -2.73 5.29
C VAL A 70 -20.00 -2.49 3.79
N VAL A 71 -19.66 -1.30 3.29
CA VAL A 71 -19.71 -0.96 1.86
C VAL A 71 -18.79 -1.84 1.03
N GLU A 72 -17.57 -2.12 1.49
CA GLU A 72 -16.64 -3.03 0.80
C GLU A 72 -17.26 -4.44 0.64
N GLU A 73 -17.82 -5.01 1.71
CA GLU A 73 -18.38 -6.37 1.66
C GLU A 73 -19.70 -6.42 0.87
N ALA A 74 -20.55 -5.38 0.99
CA ALA A 74 -21.75 -5.24 0.16
C ALA A 74 -21.40 -5.18 -1.34
N ALA A 75 -20.37 -4.42 -1.71
CA ALA A 75 -19.90 -4.33 -3.09
C ALA A 75 -19.28 -5.64 -3.57
N ARG A 76 -18.50 -6.32 -2.72
CA ARG A 76 -17.92 -7.64 -3.01
C ARG A 76 -18.99 -8.68 -3.34
N ALA A 77 -20.13 -8.65 -2.67
CA ALA A 77 -21.25 -9.55 -2.91
C ALA A 77 -22.17 -9.09 -4.06
N ALA A 78 -21.80 -8.04 -4.79
CA ALA A 78 -22.63 -7.40 -5.78
C ALA A 78 -24.03 -7.01 -5.27
N LEU A 79 -24.15 -6.52 -4.01
CA LEU A 79 -25.46 -6.11 -3.45
C LEU A 79 -26.14 -5.09 -4.40
N PRO A 80 -27.34 -5.39 -4.93
CA PRO A 80 -27.97 -4.57 -5.97
C PRO A 80 -28.61 -3.31 -5.39
N GLY A 81 -29.24 -2.50 -6.25
CA GLY A 81 -30.09 -1.38 -5.85
C GLY A 81 -29.39 -0.23 -5.12
N ALA A 82 -30.16 0.49 -4.32
CA ALA A 82 -29.82 1.81 -3.79
C ALA A 82 -28.99 1.83 -2.48
N TYR A 83 -28.31 0.74 -2.10
CA TYR A 83 -27.57 0.71 -0.83
C TYR A 83 -26.48 1.79 -0.72
N LEU A 84 -25.53 1.81 -1.67
CA LEU A 84 -24.45 2.81 -1.69
C LEU A 84 -24.95 4.27 -1.69
N PRO A 85 -25.90 4.67 -2.55
CA PRO A 85 -26.41 6.04 -2.52
C PRO A 85 -27.24 6.34 -1.26
N SER A 86 -27.89 5.35 -0.64
CA SER A 86 -28.62 5.56 0.62
C SER A 86 -27.68 5.79 1.80
N VAL A 87 -26.59 5.02 1.92
CA VAL A 87 -25.64 5.25 3.00
C VAL A 87 -24.90 6.58 2.84
N LEU A 88 -24.65 7.02 1.60
CA LEU A 88 -24.15 8.38 1.33
C LEU A 88 -25.17 9.43 1.77
N ALA A 89 -26.45 9.27 1.41
CA ALA A 89 -27.51 10.18 1.85
C ALA A 89 -27.63 10.23 3.38
N SER A 90 -27.54 9.07 4.06
CA SER A 90 -27.53 8.98 5.52
C SER A 90 -26.44 9.82 6.16
N VAL A 91 -25.19 9.67 5.68
CA VAL A 91 -24.05 10.43 6.22
C VAL A 91 -24.23 11.93 5.95
N LEU A 92 -24.75 12.31 4.79
CA LEU A 92 -24.98 13.72 4.45
C LEU A 92 -26.08 14.38 5.28
N LEU A 93 -27.17 13.65 5.55
CA LEU A 93 -28.24 14.13 6.42
C LEU A 93 -27.74 14.34 7.85
N ASP A 94 -26.96 13.39 8.37
CA ASP A 94 -26.31 13.51 9.67
C ASP A 94 -25.38 14.72 9.75
N ARG A 95 -24.51 14.91 8.76
CA ARG A 95 -23.61 16.08 8.66
C ARG A 95 -24.36 17.41 8.57
N ALA A 96 -25.56 17.42 7.98
CA ALA A 96 -26.41 18.60 7.90
C ALA A 96 -27.25 18.83 9.17
N GLY A 97 -27.23 17.90 10.15
CA GLY A 97 -28.12 17.93 11.31
C GLY A 97 -29.60 17.76 10.95
N ALA A 98 -29.88 17.11 9.82
CA ALA A 98 -31.22 16.89 9.29
C ALA A 98 -31.84 15.58 9.81
N GLU A 99 -33.13 15.41 9.57
CA GLU A 99 -33.83 14.15 9.86
C GLU A 99 -33.20 13.00 9.07
N GLY A 100 -32.80 11.94 9.77
CA GLY A 100 -32.23 10.74 9.15
C GLY A 100 -33.23 9.98 8.27
N LEU A 101 -32.71 8.99 7.51
CA LEU A 101 -33.55 8.20 6.62
C LEU A 101 -34.57 7.33 7.36
N GLY A 102 -34.23 6.80 8.54
CA GLY A 102 -35.16 5.98 9.35
C GLY A 102 -35.68 4.75 8.61
N GLY A 103 -34.81 4.08 7.84
CA GLY A 103 -35.16 2.92 7.01
C GLY A 103 -35.58 3.25 5.57
N ARG A 104 -35.89 4.51 5.26
CA ARG A 104 -36.15 4.99 3.90
C ARG A 104 -34.95 4.77 2.97
N VAL A 105 -35.23 4.62 1.68
CA VAL A 105 -34.22 4.58 0.62
C VAL A 105 -33.82 6.01 0.25
N GLY A 106 -32.53 6.28 0.27
CA GLY A 106 -31.94 7.57 -0.11
C GLY A 106 -31.23 7.53 -1.45
N ALA A 107 -31.25 8.65 -2.16
CA ALA A 107 -30.39 8.88 -3.33
C ALA A 107 -29.73 10.27 -3.28
N VAL A 108 -28.60 10.44 -3.96
CA VAL A 108 -27.83 11.69 -3.96
C VAL A 108 -27.41 12.05 -5.38
N ALA A 109 -27.83 13.23 -5.84
CA ALA A 109 -27.38 13.81 -7.10
C ALA A 109 -25.98 14.41 -6.94
N LEU A 110 -24.99 13.86 -7.65
CA LEU A 110 -23.59 14.33 -7.58
C LEU A 110 -23.36 15.56 -8.46
N GLY A 111 -23.89 16.70 -8.01
CA GLY A 111 -23.81 17.99 -8.69
C GLY A 111 -25.17 18.48 -9.20
N PRO A 112 -25.26 19.76 -9.62
CA PRO A 112 -26.54 20.40 -9.88
C PRO A 112 -27.15 20.06 -11.25
N GLY A 113 -26.34 19.65 -12.23
CA GLY A 113 -26.86 19.45 -13.60
C GLY A 113 -27.42 20.76 -14.15
N THR A 114 -28.69 20.77 -14.51
CA THR A 114 -29.43 21.99 -14.90
C THR A 114 -30.34 22.52 -13.79
N MET A 115 -30.34 21.88 -12.62
CA MET A 115 -31.19 22.24 -11.48
C MET A 115 -30.85 23.64 -10.95
N THR A 116 -31.88 24.46 -10.78
CA THR A 116 -31.79 25.81 -10.21
C THR A 116 -32.67 25.93 -8.97
N ALA A 117 -32.29 26.82 -8.06
CA ALA A 117 -33.05 27.13 -6.86
C ALA A 117 -33.28 28.63 -6.73
N VAL A 118 -34.55 29.03 -6.65
CA VAL A 118 -34.96 30.43 -6.45
C VAL A 118 -35.65 30.56 -5.10
N ALA A 119 -35.21 31.50 -4.26
CA ALA A 119 -35.86 31.76 -2.99
C ALA A 119 -37.30 32.25 -3.19
N VAL A 120 -38.24 31.74 -2.38
CA VAL A 120 -39.65 32.15 -2.40
C VAL A 120 -40.08 32.76 -1.06
N GLU A 121 -41.22 33.45 -1.05
CA GLU A 121 -41.80 34.00 0.19
C GLU A 121 -41.98 32.89 1.25
N GLY A 122 -41.66 33.20 2.51
CA GLY A 122 -41.67 32.21 3.61
C GLY A 122 -40.33 31.47 3.81
N GLY A 123 -39.28 31.82 3.07
CA GLY A 123 -37.91 31.32 3.28
C GLY A 123 -37.60 29.97 2.61
N GLY A 124 -38.56 29.41 1.87
CA GLY A 124 -38.37 28.20 1.06
C GLY A 124 -37.66 28.49 -0.27
N HIS A 125 -37.49 27.44 -1.08
CA HIS A 125 -36.92 27.54 -2.42
C HIS A 125 -37.80 26.82 -3.43
N LEU A 126 -37.94 27.39 -4.63
CA LEU A 126 -38.51 26.74 -5.80
C LEU A 126 -37.38 26.07 -6.59
N LEU A 127 -37.47 24.76 -6.76
CA LEU A 127 -36.54 23.97 -7.57
C LEU A 127 -37.11 23.71 -8.96
N ASP A 128 -36.29 23.94 -9.98
CA ASP A 128 -36.63 23.62 -11.36
C ASP A 128 -35.40 23.18 -12.14
N GLY A 129 -35.53 22.10 -12.93
CA GLY A 129 -34.47 21.57 -13.78
C GLY A 129 -34.27 20.07 -13.59
N ILE A 130 -33.13 19.58 -14.10
CA ILE A 130 -32.82 18.15 -14.19
C ILE A 130 -31.47 17.90 -13.52
N ALA A 131 -31.45 16.95 -12.60
CA ALA A 131 -30.22 16.49 -11.97
C ALA A 131 -29.36 15.68 -12.97
N PRO A 132 -28.03 15.57 -12.76
CA PRO A 132 -27.24 14.53 -13.43
C PRO A 132 -27.81 13.13 -13.13
N PRO A 133 -27.43 12.08 -13.89
CA PRO A 133 -27.90 10.72 -13.61
C PRO A 133 -27.67 10.33 -12.15
N VAL A 134 -28.76 10.00 -11.44
CA VAL A 134 -28.73 9.75 -9.99
C VAL A 134 -28.79 8.24 -9.73
N LEU A 135 -27.75 7.69 -9.11
CA LEU A 135 -27.67 6.27 -8.76
C LEU A 135 -28.77 5.90 -7.75
N GLY A 136 -29.55 4.86 -8.04
CA GLY A 136 -30.57 4.34 -7.13
C GLY A 136 -31.81 5.21 -6.95
N ALA A 137 -31.94 6.37 -7.64
CA ALA A 137 -33.08 7.26 -7.44
C ALA A 137 -34.42 6.67 -7.91
N GLY A 138 -34.41 5.66 -8.80
CA GLY A 138 -35.62 4.92 -9.14
C GLY A 138 -36.25 4.19 -7.96
N GLU A 139 -35.46 3.84 -6.94
CA GLU A 139 -35.90 3.11 -5.74
C GLU A 139 -36.05 4.03 -4.52
N ALA A 140 -35.71 5.33 -4.65
CA ALA A 140 -35.57 6.24 -3.52
C ALA A 140 -36.92 6.76 -3.00
N ASP A 141 -37.00 6.91 -1.68
CA ASP A 141 -38.07 7.66 -1.01
C ASP A 141 -37.67 9.13 -0.83
N LEU A 142 -36.37 9.40 -0.67
CA LEU A 142 -35.80 10.73 -0.47
C LEU A 142 -34.59 10.94 -1.39
N VAL A 143 -34.58 12.06 -2.12
CA VAL A 143 -33.48 12.45 -3.02
C VAL A 143 -32.82 13.72 -2.51
N LEU A 144 -31.50 13.67 -2.34
CA LEU A 144 -30.67 14.84 -2.04
C LEU A 144 -30.24 15.50 -3.35
N LEU A 145 -30.75 16.70 -3.61
CA LEU A 145 -30.53 17.45 -4.84
C LEU A 145 -29.62 18.65 -4.60
N ALA A 146 -28.59 18.76 -5.43
CA ALA A 146 -27.85 20.01 -5.59
C ALA A 146 -28.57 20.90 -6.60
N ALA A 147 -28.60 22.21 -6.36
CA ALA A 147 -29.15 23.18 -7.30
C ALA A 147 -28.34 24.47 -7.28
N GLU A 148 -28.17 25.10 -8.44
CA GLU A 148 -27.53 26.41 -8.54
C GLU A 148 -28.48 27.50 -8.02
N ALA A 149 -28.02 28.23 -7.00
CA ALA A 149 -28.72 29.39 -6.44
C ALA A 149 -27.89 30.66 -6.68
N ALA A 150 -28.47 31.83 -6.36
CA ALA A 150 -27.82 33.13 -6.55
C ALA A 150 -26.44 33.27 -5.87
N HIS A 151 -26.17 32.47 -4.83
CA HIS A 151 -24.94 32.50 -4.04
C HIS A 151 -24.19 31.17 -4.07
N GLY A 152 -24.28 30.44 -5.20
CA GLY A 152 -23.63 29.15 -5.42
C GLY A 152 -24.56 27.96 -5.21
N THR A 153 -23.97 26.77 -5.26
CA THR A 153 -24.73 25.51 -5.15
C THR A 153 -25.29 25.32 -3.73
N ARG A 154 -26.59 25.01 -3.63
CA ARG A 154 -27.29 24.62 -2.40
C ARG A 154 -27.79 23.18 -2.47
N TRP A 155 -28.00 22.56 -1.32
CA TRP A 155 -28.44 21.17 -1.20
C TRP A 155 -29.81 21.06 -0.55
N PHE A 156 -30.66 20.17 -1.06
CA PHE A 156 -32.05 20.03 -0.64
C PHE A 156 -32.41 18.56 -0.44
N ALA A 157 -33.12 18.24 0.64
CA ALA A 157 -33.76 16.94 0.83
C ALA A 157 -35.20 16.99 0.27
N VAL A 158 -35.46 16.25 -0.80
CA VAL A 158 -36.76 16.29 -1.50
C VAL A 158 -37.36 14.90 -1.54
N ASP A 159 -38.62 14.78 -1.11
CA ASP A 159 -39.36 13.52 -1.17
C ASP A 159 -39.54 13.10 -2.64
N ALA A 160 -39.23 11.85 -2.96
CA ALA A 160 -39.24 11.35 -4.34
C ALA A 160 -40.62 11.49 -5.01
N ALA A 161 -41.70 11.43 -4.24
CA ALA A 161 -43.07 11.63 -4.71
C ALA A 161 -43.35 13.06 -5.24
N ALA A 162 -42.50 14.03 -4.92
CA ALA A 162 -42.59 15.40 -5.44
C ALA A 162 -41.80 15.60 -6.75
N LEU A 163 -41.09 14.57 -7.22
CA LEU A 163 -40.20 14.63 -8.37
C LEU A 163 -40.71 13.76 -9.53
N ASP A 164 -40.34 14.13 -10.75
CA ASP A 164 -40.51 13.29 -11.93
C ASP A 164 -39.24 12.42 -12.07
N ILE A 165 -39.38 11.12 -11.74
CA ILE A 165 -38.26 10.17 -11.71
C ILE A 165 -38.47 9.09 -12.77
N ARG A 166 -37.50 8.98 -13.68
CA ARG A 166 -37.49 7.96 -14.73
C ARG A 166 -36.20 7.14 -14.66
N THR A 167 -36.33 5.86 -14.34
CA THR A 167 -35.22 4.91 -14.31
C THR A 167 -34.62 4.73 -15.71
N HIS A 168 -33.30 4.80 -15.82
CA HIS A 168 -32.58 4.57 -17.07
C HIS A 168 -32.43 3.07 -17.37
N GLU A 169 -32.31 2.74 -18.65
CA GLU A 169 -31.65 1.50 -19.07
C GLU A 169 -30.15 1.63 -18.78
N ALA A 170 -29.75 1.17 -17.59
CA ALA A 170 -28.43 1.45 -17.06
C ALA A 170 -27.35 0.49 -17.60
N ALA A 171 -26.13 0.99 -17.72
CA ALA A 171 -24.97 0.16 -18.09
C ALA A 171 -24.71 -0.98 -17.08
N ASP A 172 -25.09 -0.78 -15.82
CA ASP A 172 -25.23 -1.81 -14.78
C ASP A 172 -26.72 -1.99 -14.43
N PRO A 173 -27.38 -3.05 -14.94
CA PRO A 173 -28.78 -3.34 -14.61
C PRO A 173 -29.02 -3.64 -13.12
N THR A 174 -27.97 -4.05 -12.38
CA THR A 174 -28.11 -4.40 -10.96
C THR A 174 -28.16 -3.18 -10.05
N ARG A 175 -27.74 -2.00 -10.54
CA ARG A 175 -27.77 -0.72 -9.82
C ARG A 175 -28.09 0.41 -10.80
N PRO A 176 -29.36 0.57 -11.20
CA PRO A 176 -29.71 1.54 -12.21
C PRO A 176 -29.55 2.97 -11.73
N THR A 177 -29.28 3.87 -12.67
CA THR A 177 -29.41 5.32 -12.46
C THR A 177 -30.79 5.77 -12.91
N ALA A 178 -31.21 6.95 -12.47
CA ALA A 178 -32.45 7.59 -12.91
C ALA A 178 -32.22 9.05 -13.31
N GLU A 179 -33.05 9.52 -14.24
CA GLU A 179 -33.29 10.93 -14.49
C GLU A 179 -34.22 11.46 -13.40
N VAL A 180 -33.81 12.54 -12.74
CA VAL A 180 -34.57 13.17 -11.67
C VAL A 180 -34.84 14.62 -12.04
N GLN A 181 -36.11 14.95 -12.22
CA GLN A 181 -36.55 16.28 -12.63
C GLN A 181 -37.45 16.92 -11.58
N ALA A 182 -37.15 18.18 -11.24
CA ALA A 182 -38.05 19.06 -10.51
C ALA A 182 -38.76 19.98 -11.51
N ARG A 183 -40.09 20.10 -11.38
CA ARG A 183 -40.92 21.02 -12.17
C ARG A 183 -41.60 22.00 -11.22
N GLY A 184 -40.91 23.09 -10.88
CA GLY A 184 -41.40 24.06 -9.90
C GLY A 184 -41.73 23.44 -8.54
N VAL A 185 -40.83 22.64 -7.97
CA VAL A 185 -41.04 21.99 -6.67
C VAL A 185 -40.67 22.94 -5.54
N THR A 186 -41.63 23.30 -4.69
CA THR A 186 -41.37 24.16 -3.53
C THR A 186 -40.84 23.33 -2.35
N VAL A 187 -39.63 23.64 -1.91
CA VAL A 187 -38.95 23.03 -0.78
C VAL A 187 -38.96 23.97 0.42
N VAL A 188 -39.44 23.49 1.56
CA VAL A 188 -39.54 24.26 2.81
C VAL A 188 -38.15 24.50 3.43
N PRO A 189 -37.96 25.56 4.26
CA PRO A 189 -36.67 25.88 4.88
C PRO A 189 -36.03 24.71 5.63
N ALA A 190 -36.84 23.89 6.32
CA ALA A 190 -36.36 22.74 7.11
C ALA A 190 -35.76 21.59 6.27
N ARG A 191 -35.91 21.64 4.94
CA ARG A 191 -35.37 20.67 3.99
C ARG A 191 -34.13 21.19 3.25
N LEU A 192 -33.70 22.42 3.53
CA LEU A 192 -32.41 22.95 3.08
C LEU A 192 -31.30 22.30 3.92
N LEU A 193 -30.29 21.76 3.25
CA LEU A 193 -29.15 21.11 3.87
C LEU A 193 -27.93 22.03 3.80
N GLU A 194 -27.43 22.46 4.95
CA GLU A 194 -26.22 23.29 5.05
C GLU A 194 -24.96 22.42 4.84
N LEU A 195 -24.73 22.08 3.57
CA LEU A 195 -23.64 21.22 3.13
C LEU A 195 -22.69 21.96 2.17
N ASP A 196 -21.41 21.86 2.46
CA ASP A 196 -20.34 22.25 1.54
C ASP A 196 -20.26 21.25 0.36
N ALA A 197 -20.20 21.75 -0.87
CA ALA A 197 -20.08 20.91 -2.07
C ALA A 197 -18.80 20.06 -2.08
N ALA A 198 -17.70 20.53 -1.46
CA ALA A 198 -16.49 19.72 -1.33
C ALA A 198 -16.70 18.55 -0.37
N LEU A 199 -17.35 18.78 0.79
CA LEU A 199 -17.74 17.71 1.71
C LEU A 199 -18.58 16.61 1.02
N VAL A 200 -19.59 16.99 0.23
CA VAL A 200 -20.43 16.00 -0.47
C VAL A 200 -19.60 15.16 -1.45
N ARG A 201 -18.72 15.83 -2.23
CA ARG A 201 -17.82 15.14 -3.15
C ARG A 201 -16.84 14.23 -2.42
N ASP A 202 -16.33 14.64 -1.26
CA ASP A 202 -15.34 13.88 -0.49
C ASP A 202 -15.93 12.62 0.13
N LEU A 203 -17.14 12.72 0.69
CA LEU A 203 -17.89 11.57 1.19
C LEU A 203 -18.25 10.60 0.05
N ALA A 204 -18.72 11.12 -1.08
CA ALA A 204 -18.97 10.29 -2.27
C ALA A 204 -17.69 9.58 -2.74
N CYS A 205 -16.57 10.30 -2.87
CA CYS A 205 -15.27 9.72 -3.24
C CYS A 205 -14.84 8.61 -2.27
N THR A 206 -15.04 8.82 -0.97
CA THR A 206 -14.64 7.87 0.08
C THR A 206 -15.47 6.59 0.03
N LEU A 207 -16.81 6.70 -0.04
CA LEU A 207 -17.70 5.53 -0.05
C LEU A 207 -17.61 4.76 -1.37
N PHE A 208 -17.50 5.44 -2.51
CA PHE A 208 -17.24 4.76 -3.79
C PHE A 208 -15.85 4.12 -3.85
N ALA A 209 -14.85 4.69 -3.18
CA ALA A 209 -13.55 4.03 -3.06
C ALA A 209 -13.66 2.72 -2.27
N ALA A 210 -14.47 2.69 -1.21
CA ALA A 210 -14.76 1.46 -0.48
C ALA A 210 -15.52 0.42 -1.33
N ASP A 211 -16.54 0.86 -2.09
CA ASP A 211 -17.29 0.01 -3.02
C ASP A 211 -16.39 -0.58 -4.12
N ALA A 212 -15.50 0.26 -4.66
CA ALA A 212 -14.51 -0.14 -5.65
C ALA A 212 -13.51 -1.16 -5.08
N CYS A 213 -13.11 -1.05 -3.81
CA CYS A 213 -12.29 -2.08 -3.15
C CYS A 213 -13.02 -3.43 -3.10
N GLY A 214 -14.31 -3.45 -2.78
CA GLY A 214 -15.12 -4.68 -2.77
C GLY A 214 -15.22 -5.31 -4.15
N THR A 215 -15.45 -4.48 -5.18
CA THR A 215 -15.48 -4.89 -6.59
C THR A 215 -14.14 -5.53 -7.02
N ALA A 216 -13.02 -4.87 -6.73
CA ALA A 216 -11.69 -5.40 -7.01
C ALA A 216 -11.38 -6.67 -6.22
N ALA A 217 -11.83 -6.77 -4.97
CA ALA A 217 -11.64 -7.92 -4.10
C ALA A 217 -12.36 -9.17 -4.62
N TRP A 218 -13.60 -9.02 -5.09
CA TRP A 218 -14.30 -10.12 -5.74
C TRP A 218 -13.55 -10.56 -7.01
N ALA A 219 -13.17 -9.61 -7.86
CA ALA A 219 -12.51 -9.91 -9.12
C ALA A 219 -11.18 -10.67 -8.92
N LEU A 220 -10.36 -10.24 -7.96
CA LEU A 220 -9.13 -10.93 -7.56
C LEU A 220 -9.40 -12.34 -7.04
N HIS A 221 -10.37 -12.48 -6.12
CA HIS A 221 -10.68 -13.77 -5.52
C HIS A 221 -11.12 -14.77 -6.58
N THR A 222 -12.07 -14.39 -7.43
CA THR A 222 -12.60 -15.22 -8.52
C THR A 222 -11.49 -15.62 -9.50
N ALA A 223 -10.64 -14.68 -9.92
CA ALA A 223 -9.52 -14.97 -10.81
C ALA A 223 -8.51 -15.95 -10.19
N ALA A 224 -8.14 -15.72 -8.92
CA ALA A 224 -7.17 -16.57 -8.23
C ALA A 224 -7.71 -17.98 -7.98
N GLU A 225 -8.97 -18.14 -7.54
CA GLU A 225 -9.58 -19.45 -7.34
C GLU A 225 -9.70 -20.23 -8.66
N TYR A 226 -10.13 -19.56 -9.73
CA TYR A 226 -10.16 -20.20 -11.05
C TYR A 226 -8.76 -20.62 -11.52
N ALA A 227 -7.75 -19.78 -11.29
CA ALA A 227 -6.37 -20.07 -11.68
C ALA A 227 -5.77 -21.28 -10.93
N LYS A 228 -6.25 -21.61 -9.73
CA LYS A 228 -5.82 -22.79 -8.96
C LYS A 228 -6.28 -24.10 -9.59
N VAL A 229 -7.43 -24.11 -10.26
CA VAL A 229 -8.11 -25.35 -10.68
C VAL A 229 -8.20 -25.52 -12.19
N ARG A 230 -8.20 -24.44 -12.97
CA ARG A 230 -8.31 -24.51 -14.43
C ARG A 230 -7.03 -25.07 -15.03
N GLU A 231 -7.10 -26.13 -15.84
CA GLU A 231 -5.91 -26.78 -16.40
C GLU A 231 -5.63 -26.52 -17.89
N GLN A 232 -4.43 -26.04 -18.23
CA GLN A 232 -3.95 -26.01 -19.62
C GLN A 232 -2.61 -26.73 -19.71
N PHE A 233 -2.40 -27.47 -20.80
CA PHE A 233 -1.19 -28.25 -21.01
C PHE A 233 -0.88 -29.21 -19.83
N GLY A 234 -1.92 -29.82 -19.24
CA GLY A 234 -1.81 -30.79 -18.15
C GLY A 234 -1.43 -30.21 -16.78
N ARG A 235 -1.54 -28.89 -16.59
CA ARG A 235 -1.27 -28.25 -15.29
C ARG A 235 -2.21 -27.08 -15.01
N PRO A 236 -2.48 -26.74 -13.73
CA PRO A 236 -3.23 -25.55 -13.38
C PRO A 236 -2.63 -24.27 -13.97
N ILE A 237 -3.48 -23.38 -14.48
CA ILE A 237 -3.02 -22.17 -15.16
C ILE A 237 -2.26 -21.22 -14.21
N GLY A 238 -2.54 -21.29 -12.91
CA GLY A 238 -1.82 -20.54 -11.87
C GLY A 238 -0.34 -20.91 -11.73
N ARG A 239 0.14 -21.99 -12.38
CA ARG A 239 1.57 -22.30 -12.49
C ARG A 239 2.27 -21.50 -13.60
N PHE A 240 1.56 -20.99 -14.61
CA PHE A 240 2.20 -20.20 -15.65
C PHE A 240 2.44 -18.79 -15.11
N GLN A 241 3.70 -18.33 -15.15
CA GLN A 241 4.10 -17.04 -14.60
C GLN A 241 3.25 -15.87 -15.12
N GLY A 242 2.85 -15.86 -16.39
CA GLY A 242 1.99 -14.82 -16.95
C GLY A 242 0.64 -14.66 -16.21
N VAL A 243 -0.03 -15.78 -15.90
CA VAL A 243 -1.30 -15.76 -15.13
C VAL A 243 -1.03 -15.46 -13.66
N LYS A 244 0.02 -16.09 -13.10
CA LYS A 244 0.44 -15.92 -11.71
C LYS A 244 0.73 -14.45 -11.38
N HIS A 245 1.49 -13.78 -12.24
CA HIS A 245 1.87 -12.38 -12.08
C HIS A 245 0.68 -11.44 -12.26
N LEU A 246 -0.21 -11.73 -13.21
CA LEU A 246 -1.45 -10.97 -13.38
C LEU A 246 -2.30 -10.95 -12.10
N CYS A 247 -2.50 -12.10 -11.46
CA CYS A 247 -3.21 -12.18 -10.17
C CYS A 247 -2.46 -11.45 -9.04
N ALA A 248 -1.13 -11.53 -9.01
CA ALA A 248 -0.33 -10.79 -8.02
C ALA A 248 -0.46 -9.27 -8.21
N ASP A 249 -0.45 -8.77 -9.44
CA ASP A 249 -0.65 -7.35 -9.75
C ASP A 249 -2.06 -6.86 -9.36
N MET A 250 -3.09 -7.68 -9.58
CA MET A 250 -4.45 -7.40 -9.09
C MET A 250 -4.47 -7.20 -7.57
N LEU A 251 -3.76 -8.05 -6.82
CA LEU A 251 -3.64 -7.91 -5.36
C LEU A 251 -2.88 -6.64 -4.96
N VAL A 252 -1.78 -6.30 -5.65
CA VAL A 252 -1.02 -5.07 -5.38
C VAL A 252 -1.90 -3.83 -5.53
N ARG A 253 -2.66 -3.73 -6.64
CA ARG A 253 -3.59 -2.61 -6.88
C ARG A 253 -4.68 -2.53 -5.81
N LEU A 254 -5.24 -3.67 -5.42
CA LEU A 254 -6.26 -3.74 -4.39
C LEU A 254 -5.74 -3.30 -3.01
N GLU A 255 -4.53 -3.71 -2.62
CA GLU A 255 -3.97 -3.31 -1.33
C GLU A 255 -3.64 -1.80 -1.29
N GLN A 256 -3.21 -1.20 -2.41
CA GLN A 256 -3.09 0.27 -2.52
C GLN A 256 -4.44 0.97 -2.37
N ALA A 257 -5.48 0.48 -3.08
CA ALA A 257 -6.83 1.04 -3.02
C ALA A 257 -7.40 0.98 -1.59
N ARG A 258 -7.27 -0.17 -0.91
CA ARG A 258 -7.74 -0.35 0.47
C ARG A 258 -7.00 0.53 1.46
N ALA A 259 -5.69 0.70 1.30
CA ALA A 259 -4.90 1.54 2.18
C ALA A 259 -5.35 3.01 2.11
N LEU A 260 -5.64 3.51 0.90
CA LEU A 260 -6.13 4.88 0.69
C LEU A 260 -7.59 5.05 1.11
N ALA A 261 -8.47 4.08 0.82
CA ALA A 261 -9.87 4.11 1.25
C ALA A 261 -9.99 4.09 2.79
N TRP A 262 -9.12 3.32 3.45
CA TRP A 262 -9.02 3.30 4.92
C TRP A 262 -8.64 4.66 5.50
N ASP A 263 -7.61 5.33 4.97
CA ASP A 263 -7.23 6.66 5.49
C ASP A 263 -8.29 7.73 5.16
N ALA A 264 -8.90 7.67 3.97
CA ALA A 264 -10.00 8.58 3.62
C ALA A 264 -11.17 8.46 4.60
N ALA A 265 -11.59 7.24 4.95
CA ALA A 265 -12.66 7.02 5.93
C ALA A 265 -12.30 7.52 7.34
N ASN A 266 -11.02 7.46 7.75
CA ASN A 266 -10.55 7.97 9.04
C ASN A 266 -10.34 9.49 9.09
N SER A 267 -10.39 10.18 7.95
CA SER A 267 -9.95 11.57 7.84
C SER A 267 -11.07 12.55 7.50
N MET A 268 -12.34 12.14 7.58
CA MET A 268 -13.47 13.01 7.20
C MET A 268 -13.74 14.16 8.18
N ASP A 269 -13.12 14.11 9.37
CA ASP A 269 -13.20 15.16 10.39
C ASP A 269 -11.93 16.03 10.46
N GLU A 270 -10.95 15.75 9.60
CA GLU A 270 -9.78 16.62 9.39
C GLU A 270 -10.18 17.93 8.69
N ALA A 271 -9.23 18.87 8.62
CA ALA A 271 -9.42 20.13 7.90
C ALA A 271 -9.90 19.90 6.45
N PRO A 272 -10.79 20.77 5.90
CA PRO A 272 -11.41 20.59 4.58
C PRO A 272 -10.44 20.22 3.45
N GLU A 273 -9.31 20.89 3.38
CA GLU A 273 -8.26 20.66 2.39
C GLU A 273 -7.57 19.30 2.53
N VAL A 274 -7.42 18.79 3.76
CA VAL A 274 -6.82 17.49 4.05
C VAL A 274 -7.80 16.38 3.70
N ARG A 275 -9.06 16.46 4.14
CA ARG A 275 -10.09 15.47 3.76
C ARG A 275 -10.28 15.41 2.24
N SER A 276 -10.27 16.56 1.56
CA SER A 276 -10.37 16.65 0.11
C SER A 276 -9.19 16.01 -0.60
N LEU A 277 -7.99 16.14 -0.05
CA LEU A 277 -6.77 15.53 -0.60
C LEU A 277 -6.87 14.01 -0.53
N VAL A 278 -7.11 13.46 0.66
CA VAL A 278 -7.14 12.00 0.86
C VAL A 278 -8.30 11.33 0.13
N ALA A 279 -9.48 11.96 0.09
CA ALA A 279 -10.62 11.47 -0.68
C ALA A 279 -10.32 11.41 -2.19
N ALA A 280 -9.63 12.43 -2.73
CA ALA A 280 -9.21 12.43 -4.13
C ALA A 280 -8.16 11.34 -4.43
N LEU A 281 -7.18 11.12 -3.55
CA LEU A 281 -6.21 10.04 -3.70
C LEU A 281 -6.88 8.66 -3.69
N ALA A 282 -7.82 8.46 -2.76
CA ALA A 282 -8.59 7.22 -2.64
C ALA A 282 -9.45 6.93 -3.87
N ALA A 283 -10.29 7.87 -4.30
CA ALA A 283 -11.14 7.70 -5.48
C ALA A 283 -10.32 7.48 -6.76
N GLY A 284 -9.26 8.27 -6.97
CA GLY A 284 -8.41 8.16 -8.14
C GLY A 284 -7.70 6.81 -8.27
N THR A 285 -7.44 6.14 -7.14
CA THR A 285 -6.76 4.84 -7.11
C THR A 285 -7.76 3.67 -7.12
N ALA A 286 -8.77 3.73 -6.27
CA ALA A 286 -9.71 2.62 -6.07
C ALA A 286 -10.60 2.38 -7.29
N LEU A 287 -11.08 3.44 -7.95
CA LEU A 287 -11.92 3.31 -9.16
C LEU A 287 -11.14 2.66 -10.32
N ASP A 288 -9.88 3.06 -10.52
CA ASP A 288 -9.01 2.47 -11.54
C ASP A 288 -8.60 1.02 -11.16
N ALA A 289 -8.42 0.72 -9.87
CA ALA A 289 -8.16 -0.63 -9.38
C ALA A 289 -9.36 -1.58 -9.62
N ALA A 290 -10.59 -1.16 -9.29
CA ALA A 290 -11.81 -1.93 -9.58
C ALA A 290 -11.96 -2.22 -11.07
N TYR A 291 -11.80 -1.19 -11.91
CA TYR A 291 -11.90 -1.34 -13.36
C TYR A 291 -10.84 -2.29 -13.93
N SER A 292 -9.59 -2.15 -13.49
CA SER A 292 -8.48 -2.98 -13.98
C SER A 292 -8.59 -4.42 -13.49
N CYS A 293 -8.91 -4.64 -12.21
CA CYS A 293 -9.09 -5.98 -11.66
C CYS A 293 -10.30 -6.70 -12.30
N ALA A 294 -11.42 -6.00 -12.56
CA ALA A 294 -12.54 -6.61 -13.25
C ALA A 294 -12.16 -7.07 -14.68
N LYS A 295 -11.39 -6.27 -15.43
CA LYS A 295 -10.86 -6.66 -16.74
C LYS A 295 -9.89 -7.84 -16.66
N ASP A 296 -8.96 -7.79 -15.72
CA ASP A 296 -7.96 -8.85 -15.54
C ASP A 296 -8.61 -10.16 -15.08
N CYS A 297 -9.69 -10.10 -14.29
CA CYS A 297 -10.50 -11.26 -13.93
C CYS A 297 -11.10 -11.92 -15.17
N ILE A 298 -11.71 -11.13 -16.07
CA ILE A 298 -12.22 -11.64 -17.36
C ILE A 298 -11.08 -12.27 -18.17
N GLN A 299 -9.90 -11.64 -18.20
CA GLN A 299 -8.73 -12.15 -18.90
C GLN A 299 -8.25 -13.52 -18.35
N VAL A 300 -8.25 -13.70 -17.03
CA VAL A 300 -7.86 -14.97 -16.38
C VAL A 300 -8.91 -16.05 -16.59
N LEU A 301 -10.20 -15.70 -16.51
CA LEU A 301 -11.31 -16.62 -16.78
C LEU A 301 -11.32 -17.08 -18.25
N GLY A 302 -10.88 -16.21 -19.16
CA GLY A 302 -10.89 -16.44 -20.60
C GLY A 302 -12.32 -16.32 -21.14
N GLY A 303 -12.69 -17.23 -22.06
CA GLY A 303 -13.99 -17.18 -22.73
C GLY A 303 -15.18 -17.07 -21.78
N ILE A 304 -15.21 -17.84 -20.68
CA ILE A 304 -16.32 -17.83 -19.72
C ILE A 304 -16.50 -16.47 -19.05
N GLY A 305 -15.42 -15.75 -18.75
CA GLY A 305 -15.48 -14.42 -18.14
C GLY A 305 -16.10 -13.35 -19.05
N PHE A 306 -16.13 -13.60 -20.36
CA PHE A 306 -16.70 -12.69 -21.37
C PHE A 306 -18.18 -12.99 -21.69
N THR A 307 -18.78 -13.99 -21.04
CA THR A 307 -20.17 -14.41 -21.29
C THR A 307 -21.16 -13.69 -20.37
N TRP A 308 -22.47 -13.72 -20.70
CA TRP A 308 -23.55 -13.21 -19.83
C TRP A 308 -23.83 -14.15 -18.64
N GLU A 309 -23.41 -15.39 -18.78
CA GLU A 309 -23.59 -16.49 -17.84
C GLU A 309 -22.68 -16.36 -16.60
N HIS A 310 -21.61 -15.56 -16.69
CA HIS A 310 -20.68 -15.35 -15.58
C HIS A 310 -20.76 -13.94 -15.01
N ASP A 311 -20.73 -13.80 -13.69
CA ASP A 311 -20.91 -12.51 -13.01
C ASP A 311 -19.79 -11.48 -13.25
N ALA A 312 -18.72 -11.83 -13.98
CA ALA A 312 -17.54 -10.97 -14.12
C ALA A 312 -17.90 -9.65 -14.82
N HIS A 313 -18.85 -9.69 -15.76
CA HIS A 313 -19.34 -8.49 -16.41
C HIS A 313 -20.14 -7.57 -15.48
N ILE A 314 -20.78 -8.09 -14.42
CA ILE A 314 -21.51 -7.27 -13.43
C ILE A 314 -20.53 -6.33 -12.73
N TYR A 315 -19.41 -6.89 -12.25
CA TYR A 315 -18.37 -6.12 -11.57
C TYR A 315 -17.66 -5.13 -12.51
N LEU A 316 -17.44 -5.51 -13.79
CA LEU A 316 -16.92 -4.57 -14.78
C LEU A 316 -17.90 -3.41 -15.05
N ARG A 317 -19.19 -3.70 -15.20
CA ARG A 317 -20.25 -2.69 -15.40
C ARG A 317 -20.34 -1.74 -14.21
N ARG A 318 -20.29 -2.26 -12.98
CA ARG A 318 -20.21 -1.45 -11.75
C ARG A 318 -19.03 -0.49 -11.75
N ALA A 319 -17.84 -1.01 -12.05
CA ALA A 319 -16.64 -0.18 -12.12
C ALA A 319 -16.74 0.91 -13.21
N ILE A 320 -17.38 0.61 -14.34
CA ILE A 320 -17.64 1.60 -15.41
C ILE A 320 -18.58 2.69 -14.90
N VAL A 321 -19.74 2.32 -14.33
CA VAL A 321 -20.74 3.28 -13.85
C VAL A 321 -20.14 4.19 -12.76
N ALA A 322 -19.41 3.61 -11.80
CA ALA A 322 -18.74 4.38 -10.75
C ALA A 322 -17.79 5.46 -11.32
N ARG A 323 -17.00 5.13 -12.35
CA ARG A 323 -16.10 6.08 -13.04
C ARG A 323 -16.86 7.15 -13.84
N GLN A 324 -18.03 6.83 -14.39
CA GLN A 324 -18.86 7.84 -15.07
C GLN A 324 -19.49 8.83 -14.09
N LEU A 325 -19.90 8.35 -12.91
CA LEU A 325 -20.56 9.19 -11.90
C LEU A 325 -19.59 10.09 -11.13
N LEU A 326 -18.40 9.59 -10.76
CA LEU A 326 -17.42 10.37 -10.00
C LEU A 326 -16.35 11.08 -10.84
N GLY A 327 -16.17 10.63 -12.08
CA GLY A 327 -15.12 11.11 -12.97
C GLY A 327 -13.94 10.15 -13.09
N SER A 328 -13.00 10.53 -13.97
CA SER A 328 -11.82 9.71 -14.24
C SER A 328 -10.80 9.77 -13.12
N GLY A 329 -10.00 8.70 -12.99
CA GLY A 329 -8.88 8.67 -12.05
C GLY A 329 -7.91 9.85 -12.26
N ASP A 330 -7.67 10.26 -13.51
CA ASP A 330 -6.82 11.42 -13.82
C ASP A 330 -7.39 12.73 -13.26
N GLY A 331 -8.72 12.93 -13.34
CA GLY A 331 -9.37 14.10 -12.75
C GLY A 331 -9.14 14.19 -11.24
N HIS A 332 -9.27 13.07 -10.54
CA HIS A 332 -8.98 12.99 -9.10
C HIS A 332 -7.48 13.18 -8.79
N ARG A 333 -6.57 12.62 -9.59
CA ARG A 333 -5.12 12.81 -9.45
C ARG A 333 -4.72 14.27 -9.62
N VAL A 334 -5.28 14.96 -10.61
CA VAL A 334 -5.06 16.41 -10.81
C VAL A 334 -5.61 17.21 -9.63
N ARG A 335 -6.81 16.86 -9.12
CA ARG A 335 -7.38 17.49 -7.92
C ARG A 335 -6.45 17.32 -6.70
N ALA A 336 -5.97 16.11 -6.45
CA ALA A 336 -5.07 15.82 -5.34
C ALA A 336 -3.77 16.65 -5.42
N VAL A 337 -3.16 16.73 -6.61
CA VAL A 337 -1.95 17.54 -6.81
C VAL A 337 -2.21 19.01 -6.57
N ARG A 338 -3.35 19.57 -7.00
CA ARG A 338 -3.71 20.97 -6.72
C ARG A 338 -3.84 21.25 -5.22
N LEU A 339 -4.43 20.33 -4.47
CA LEU A 339 -4.56 20.46 -3.01
C LEU A 339 -3.19 20.37 -2.32
N ALA A 340 -2.34 19.44 -2.74
CA ALA A 340 -0.98 19.32 -2.23
C ALA A 340 -0.11 20.53 -2.61
N GLU A 341 -0.25 21.07 -3.82
CA GLU A 341 0.38 22.30 -4.27
C GLU A 341 -0.02 23.49 -3.38
N ALA A 342 -1.30 23.56 -2.97
CA ALA A 342 -1.83 24.56 -2.06
C ALA A 342 -1.45 24.34 -0.57
N GLY A 343 -0.68 23.31 -0.25
CA GLY A 343 -0.14 23.07 1.09
C GLY A 343 -0.89 22.01 1.92
N ALA A 344 -1.96 21.40 1.41
CA ALA A 344 -2.65 20.32 2.13
C ALA A 344 -1.70 19.14 2.36
N ARG A 345 -1.56 18.67 3.60
CA ARG A 345 -0.74 17.49 3.95
C ARG A 345 -1.49 16.64 4.96
N ARG A 346 -1.47 15.32 4.75
CA ARG A 346 -2.00 14.34 5.71
C ARG A 346 -0.88 13.83 6.59
N GLU A 347 -0.93 14.13 7.88
CA GLU A 347 -0.04 13.52 8.87
C GLU A 347 -0.68 12.24 9.41
N LEU A 348 -0.04 11.09 9.19
CA LEU A 348 -0.50 9.80 9.71
C LEU A 348 -0.04 9.66 11.17
N ARG A 349 -0.98 9.75 12.11
CA ARG A 349 -0.72 9.63 13.55
C ARG A 349 -1.16 8.27 14.06
N LEU A 350 -0.38 7.74 15.01
CA LEU A 350 -0.72 6.54 15.75
C LEU A 350 -0.94 6.92 17.21
N GLU A 351 -2.15 6.72 17.71
CA GLU A 351 -2.43 6.80 19.14
C GLU A 351 -1.86 5.56 19.83
N LEU A 352 -0.97 5.78 20.80
CA LEU A 352 -0.33 4.71 21.54
C LEU A 352 -1.09 4.47 22.85
N PRO A 353 -1.13 3.21 23.34
CA PRO A 353 -1.79 2.87 24.59
C PRO A 353 -1.12 3.55 25.80
N ALA A 354 -1.81 3.61 26.95
CA ALA A 354 -1.33 4.31 28.14
C ALA A 354 0.05 3.81 28.66
N GLU A 355 0.36 2.53 28.47
CA GLU A 355 1.67 1.94 28.79
C GLU A 355 2.85 2.60 28.05
N ALA A 356 2.57 3.24 26.90
CA ALA A 356 3.56 3.97 26.12
C ALA A 356 4.24 5.10 26.92
N GLU A 357 3.57 5.70 27.91
CA GLU A 357 4.16 6.79 28.70
C GLU A 357 5.31 6.29 29.60
N ALA A 358 5.22 5.05 30.11
CA ALA A 358 6.30 4.46 30.89
C ALA A 358 7.54 4.21 30.02
N HIS A 359 7.36 3.73 28.79
CA HIS A 359 8.44 3.62 27.80
C HIS A 359 8.99 4.99 27.42
N ARG A 360 8.12 6.01 27.33
CA ARG A 360 8.48 7.38 26.91
C ARG A 360 9.40 8.04 27.91
N ALA A 361 9.13 7.89 29.21
CA ALA A 361 10.00 8.39 30.26
C ALA A 361 11.42 7.79 30.16
N LYS A 362 11.52 6.47 29.96
CA LYS A 362 12.81 5.78 29.81
C LYS A 362 13.54 6.18 28.54
N ALA A 363 12.84 6.25 27.41
CA ALA A 363 13.39 6.65 26.13
C ALA A 363 13.93 8.09 26.18
N ARG A 364 13.19 9.02 26.79
CA ARG A 364 13.62 10.41 26.95
C ARG A 364 14.95 10.53 27.69
N ILE A 365 15.11 9.78 28.78
CA ILE A 365 16.37 9.75 29.54
C ILE A 365 17.50 9.19 28.67
N ALA A 366 17.24 8.08 27.97
CA ALA A 366 18.27 7.41 27.17
C ALA A 366 18.73 8.23 25.95
N VAL A 367 17.84 8.98 25.30
CA VAL A 367 18.18 9.77 24.10
C VAL A 367 18.84 11.11 24.41
N GLU A 368 18.80 11.58 25.66
CA GLU A 368 19.33 12.89 26.05
C GLU A 368 20.84 12.99 25.78
N ASP A 369 21.59 11.94 26.09
CA ASP A 369 23.05 11.86 25.86
C ASP A 369 23.42 11.90 24.37
N ALA A 370 22.45 11.66 23.47
CA ALA A 370 22.65 11.70 22.02
C ALA A 370 22.24 13.04 21.39
N ARG A 371 21.63 13.97 22.14
CA ARG A 371 21.15 15.24 21.60
C ARG A 371 22.31 16.08 21.09
N GLY A 372 22.16 16.59 19.86
CA GLY A 372 23.15 17.46 19.21
C GLY A 372 24.40 16.73 18.69
N LEU A 373 24.50 15.41 18.86
CA LEU A 373 25.55 14.61 18.25
C LEU A 373 25.28 14.40 16.75
N ASP A 374 26.34 14.19 15.97
CA ASP A 374 26.20 13.67 14.61
C ASP A 374 25.62 12.23 14.63
N PRO A 375 25.05 11.75 13.52
CA PRO A 375 24.38 10.46 13.51
C PRO A 375 25.25 9.25 13.91
N ALA A 376 26.55 9.28 13.62
CA ALA A 376 27.46 8.19 13.94
C ALA A 376 27.83 8.20 15.44
N ALA A 377 28.09 9.39 15.99
CA ALA A 377 28.30 9.58 17.42
C ALA A 377 27.04 9.21 18.24
N ALA A 378 25.85 9.63 17.78
CA ALA A 378 24.58 9.26 18.37
C ALA A 378 24.38 7.73 18.40
N ARG A 379 24.69 7.03 17.30
CA ARG A 379 24.66 5.56 17.26
C ARG A 379 25.60 4.95 18.30
N ARG A 380 26.85 5.43 18.37
CA ARG A 380 27.87 4.88 19.29
C ARG A 380 27.43 4.94 20.75
N VAL A 381 26.82 6.04 21.18
CA VAL A 381 26.35 6.21 22.57
C VAL A 381 25.05 5.46 22.86
N LEU A 382 24.14 5.34 21.89
CA LEU A 382 22.85 4.66 22.06
C LEU A 382 22.90 3.14 21.84
N ALA A 383 23.91 2.63 21.15
CA ALA A 383 24.07 1.19 20.94
C ALA A 383 24.18 0.38 22.25
N PRO A 384 25.06 0.72 23.21
CA PRO A 384 25.16 -0.04 24.47
C PRO A 384 23.93 0.09 25.37
N THR A 385 23.06 1.08 25.15
CA THR A 385 21.81 1.24 25.92
C THR A 385 20.65 0.45 25.31
N GLY A 386 20.83 -0.12 24.12
CA GLY A 386 19.80 -0.83 23.36
C GLY A 386 18.88 0.07 22.52
N TYR A 387 18.94 1.40 22.69
CA TYR A 387 18.05 2.34 22.00
C TYR A 387 18.41 2.59 20.53
N ALA A 388 19.62 2.23 20.09
CA ALA A 388 19.99 2.29 18.66
C ALA A 388 19.41 1.15 17.81
N ALA A 389 18.91 0.08 18.44
CA ALA A 389 18.28 -1.08 17.81
C ALA A 389 17.28 -1.75 18.78
N PRO A 390 16.19 -1.05 19.17
CA PRO A 390 15.36 -1.45 20.31
C PRO A 390 14.68 -2.81 20.14
N HIS A 391 14.40 -3.22 18.89
CA HIS A 391 13.78 -4.49 18.55
C HIS A 391 14.67 -5.73 18.81
N LEU A 392 15.99 -5.55 18.92
CA LEU A 392 16.89 -6.67 19.21
C LEU A 392 16.73 -7.12 20.67
N PRO A 393 16.95 -8.40 20.98
CA PRO A 393 16.85 -8.90 22.35
C PRO A 393 17.96 -8.32 23.24
N PRO A 394 17.74 -8.23 24.57
CA PRO A 394 18.82 -7.96 25.52
C PRO A 394 19.94 -9.01 25.41
N PRO A 395 21.22 -8.63 25.66
CA PRO A 395 21.68 -7.30 26.08
C PRO A 395 21.93 -6.32 24.92
N TYR A 396 21.63 -6.69 23.66
CA TYR A 396 21.98 -5.90 22.47
C TYR A 396 20.92 -4.87 22.07
N GLY A 397 19.68 -5.08 22.49
CA GLY A 397 18.56 -4.16 22.39
C GLY A 397 17.69 -4.25 23.64
N LEU A 398 16.45 -3.79 23.52
CA LEU A 398 15.48 -3.79 24.63
C LEU A 398 14.58 -5.03 24.63
N GLY A 399 14.56 -5.79 23.53
CA GLY A 399 13.49 -6.76 23.26
C GLY A 399 12.15 -6.05 23.04
N ALA A 400 12.19 -4.80 22.54
CA ALA A 400 11.03 -3.92 22.50
C ALA A 400 9.94 -4.49 21.60
N GLY A 401 8.74 -4.59 22.15
CA GLY A 401 7.52 -4.79 21.37
C GLY A 401 7.21 -3.56 20.48
N PRO A 402 6.22 -3.65 19.58
CA PRO A 402 5.91 -2.59 18.62
C PRO A 402 5.68 -1.21 19.27
N VAL A 403 4.95 -1.15 20.39
CA VAL A 403 4.65 0.10 21.12
C VAL A 403 5.94 0.78 21.59
N GLU A 404 6.82 0.05 22.26
CA GLU A 404 8.08 0.60 22.77
C GLU A 404 9.00 1.07 21.64
N GLN A 405 9.09 0.34 20.53
CA GLN A 405 9.85 0.78 19.35
C GLN A 405 9.34 2.12 18.79
N LEU A 406 8.02 2.28 18.70
CA LEU A 406 7.40 3.53 18.24
C LEU A 406 7.67 4.68 19.19
N VAL A 407 7.60 4.44 20.50
CA VAL A 407 7.94 5.43 21.52
C VAL A 407 9.39 5.89 21.39
N VAL A 408 10.33 4.96 21.20
CA VAL A 408 11.74 5.29 20.96
C VAL A 408 11.90 6.17 19.73
N GLN A 409 11.25 5.82 18.61
CA GLN A 409 11.28 6.63 17.39
C GLN A 409 10.70 8.04 17.61
N GLN A 410 9.58 8.15 18.33
CA GLN A 410 8.95 9.44 18.66
C GLN A 410 9.87 10.33 19.50
N GLU A 411 10.51 9.80 20.53
CA GLU A 411 11.40 10.59 21.40
C GLU A 411 12.72 10.95 20.69
N LEU A 412 13.27 10.07 19.83
CA LEU A 412 14.40 10.43 18.96
C LEU A 412 14.06 11.62 18.04
N LYS A 413 12.92 11.55 17.34
CA LYS A 413 12.43 12.63 16.48
C LYS A 413 12.21 13.91 17.28
N ARG A 414 11.58 13.83 18.45
CA ARG A 414 11.32 14.96 19.34
C ARG A 414 12.61 15.62 19.85
N ALA A 415 13.63 14.82 20.14
CA ALA A 415 14.94 15.30 20.58
C ALA A 415 15.82 15.81 19.43
N GLY A 416 15.38 15.69 18.17
CA GLY A 416 16.18 16.02 16.98
C GLY A 416 17.36 15.08 16.76
N VAL A 417 17.31 13.87 17.32
CA VAL A 417 18.39 12.87 17.22
C VAL A 417 18.16 12.01 15.99
N THR A 418 19.14 11.99 15.10
CA THR A 418 19.21 11.06 13.97
C THR A 418 20.28 10.02 14.28
N ILE A 419 20.04 8.76 13.94
CA ILE A 419 20.99 7.66 14.16
C ILE A 419 21.51 7.20 12.80
N ALA A 420 22.82 7.03 12.66
CA ALA A 420 23.43 6.53 11.44
C ALA A 420 22.89 5.13 11.08
N ASP A 421 22.82 4.84 9.80
CA ASP A 421 22.45 3.50 9.34
C ASP A 421 23.63 2.51 9.44
N LEU A 422 23.31 1.23 9.59
CA LEU A 422 24.29 0.14 9.67
C LEU A 422 24.57 -0.52 8.30
N GLY A 423 23.85 -0.13 7.24
CA GLY A 423 23.95 -0.73 5.91
C GLY A 423 23.72 -2.23 5.96
N ILE A 424 24.61 -2.98 5.31
CA ILE A 424 24.59 -4.46 5.29
C ILE A 424 24.52 -5.05 6.69
N ALA A 425 25.14 -4.39 7.68
CA ALA A 425 25.21 -4.93 9.03
C ALA A 425 23.85 -5.02 9.73
N THR A 426 22.84 -4.25 9.28
CA THR A 426 21.47 -4.30 9.83
C THR A 426 20.86 -5.70 9.78
N TRP A 427 21.17 -6.49 8.74
CA TRP A 427 20.66 -7.86 8.59
C TRP A 427 21.70 -8.95 8.93
N VAL A 428 22.96 -8.57 9.13
CA VAL A 428 24.01 -9.46 9.67
C VAL A 428 23.79 -9.69 11.16
N VAL A 429 23.60 -8.61 11.93
CA VAL A 429 23.52 -8.65 13.40
C VAL A 429 22.48 -9.66 13.92
N PRO A 430 21.23 -9.69 13.44
CA PRO A 430 20.25 -10.67 13.89
C PRO A 430 20.68 -12.12 13.66
N SER A 431 21.42 -12.40 12.58
CA SER A 431 21.91 -13.74 12.26
C SER A 431 23.02 -14.16 13.23
N LEU A 432 23.94 -13.26 13.58
CA LEU A 432 24.98 -13.52 14.58
C LEU A 432 24.39 -13.69 15.98
N ILE A 433 23.38 -12.88 16.35
CA ILE A 433 22.67 -13.04 17.62
C ILE A 433 22.01 -14.43 17.70
N ALA A 434 21.38 -14.90 16.63
CA ALA A 434 20.64 -16.16 16.64
C ALA A 434 21.53 -17.41 16.52
N TYR A 435 22.60 -17.35 15.73
CA TYR A 435 23.36 -18.54 15.32
C TYR A 435 24.86 -18.47 15.61
N GLY A 436 25.37 -17.31 16.03
CA GLY A 436 26.77 -17.16 16.39
C GLY A 436 27.12 -17.92 17.67
N THR A 437 28.40 -18.23 17.85
CA THR A 437 28.94 -18.65 19.14
C THR A 437 29.03 -17.47 20.09
N ASP A 438 29.23 -17.72 21.38
CA ASP A 438 29.35 -16.62 22.36
C ASP A 438 30.59 -15.75 22.08
N ALA A 439 31.70 -16.35 21.65
CA ALA A 439 32.89 -15.64 21.21
C ALA A 439 32.61 -14.74 19.97
N GLN A 440 31.88 -15.25 18.97
CA GLN A 440 31.47 -14.45 17.81
C GLN A 440 30.54 -13.30 18.21
N ARG A 441 29.60 -13.56 19.13
CA ARG A 441 28.68 -12.54 19.63
C ARG A 441 29.42 -11.42 20.35
N GLU A 442 30.37 -11.76 21.22
CA GLU A 442 31.24 -10.81 21.93
C GLU A 442 32.11 -10.00 20.97
N ALA A 443 32.75 -10.66 20.00
CA ALA A 443 33.66 -10.03 19.05
C ALA A 443 32.96 -9.08 18.07
N TYR A 444 31.75 -9.42 17.62
CA TYR A 444 31.16 -8.76 16.45
C TYR A 444 29.91 -7.94 16.74
N VAL A 445 29.02 -8.34 17.65
CA VAL A 445 27.66 -7.76 17.71
C VAL A 445 27.68 -6.32 18.23
N LEU A 446 28.19 -6.07 19.43
CA LEU A 446 28.17 -4.72 20.01
C LEU A 446 29.07 -3.72 19.27
N PRO A 447 30.31 -4.08 18.85
CA PRO A 447 31.13 -3.19 18.01
C PRO A 447 30.42 -2.81 16.71
N THR A 448 29.74 -3.77 16.07
CA THR A 448 28.92 -3.50 14.88
C THR A 448 27.76 -2.55 15.19
N LEU A 449 27.02 -2.76 16.28
CA LEU A 449 25.89 -1.90 16.66
C LEU A 449 26.29 -0.45 16.93
N ARG A 450 27.52 -0.24 17.41
CA ARG A 450 28.15 1.08 17.58
C ARG A 450 28.62 1.73 16.27
N GLY A 451 28.58 0.99 15.16
CA GLY A 451 29.11 1.42 13.86
C GLY A 451 30.63 1.35 13.75
N GLU A 452 31.31 0.57 14.61
CA GLU A 452 32.77 0.42 14.60
C GLU A 452 33.25 -0.61 13.56
N LEU A 453 32.38 -1.55 13.19
CA LEU A 453 32.67 -2.58 12.18
C LEU A 453 31.72 -2.44 10.98
N THR A 454 32.29 -2.46 9.79
CA THR A 454 31.57 -2.41 8.51
C THR A 454 31.54 -3.78 7.84
N TRP A 455 30.47 -4.06 7.09
CA TRP A 455 30.17 -5.39 6.58
C TRP A 455 29.86 -5.39 5.09
N CYS A 456 30.20 -6.50 4.42
CA CYS A 456 29.74 -6.82 3.07
C CYS A 456 29.04 -8.20 3.01
N GLN A 457 28.25 -8.44 1.95
CA GLN A 457 27.50 -9.69 1.77
C GLN A 457 28.03 -10.49 0.56
N LEU A 458 28.63 -11.64 0.83
CA LEU A 458 29.34 -12.48 -0.14
C LEU A 458 28.48 -13.69 -0.54
N PHE A 459 27.29 -13.42 -1.08
CA PHE A 459 26.31 -14.47 -1.40
C PHE A 459 26.32 -14.81 -2.89
N SER A 460 25.99 -13.83 -3.73
CA SER A 460 25.79 -13.99 -5.16
C SER A 460 27.06 -14.39 -5.92
N GLU A 461 26.88 -15.20 -6.95
CA GLU A 461 27.93 -15.66 -7.87
C GLU A 461 27.49 -15.40 -9.31
N PRO A 462 28.43 -15.37 -10.29
CA PRO A 462 28.07 -15.20 -11.70
C PRO A 462 27.02 -16.22 -12.19
N GLY A 463 27.08 -17.45 -11.66
CA GLY A 463 26.13 -18.53 -11.96
C GLY A 463 24.99 -18.72 -10.94
N ALA A 464 24.94 -17.94 -9.85
CA ALA A 464 23.97 -18.12 -8.77
C ALA A 464 23.55 -16.78 -8.13
N GLY A 465 22.42 -16.24 -8.60
CA GLY A 465 21.76 -15.05 -8.04
C GLY A 465 20.40 -15.39 -7.44
N SER A 466 19.32 -15.37 -8.24
CA SER A 466 17.98 -15.73 -7.77
C SER A 466 17.87 -17.19 -7.30
N ASP A 467 18.59 -18.11 -7.94
CA ASP A 467 18.78 -19.49 -7.47
C ASP A 467 20.03 -19.59 -6.59
N LEU A 468 20.03 -18.86 -5.48
CA LEU A 468 21.20 -18.71 -4.60
C LEU A 468 21.74 -20.06 -4.09
N ALA A 469 20.87 -21.05 -3.90
CA ALA A 469 21.28 -22.36 -3.37
C ALA A 469 22.17 -23.16 -4.35
N SER A 470 22.22 -22.77 -5.62
CA SER A 470 23.07 -23.36 -6.67
C SER A 470 24.50 -22.79 -6.70
N LEU A 471 24.89 -21.98 -5.71
CA LEU A 471 26.25 -21.47 -5.58
C LEU A 471 27.31 -22.59 -5.53
N ARG A 472 28.52 -22.26 -6.00
CA ARG A 472 29.65 -23.17 -6.25
C ARG A 472 30.92 -22.79 -5.50
N THR A 473 31.04 -21.59 -4.94
CA THR A 473 32.15 -21.26 -4.02
C THR A 473 32.20 -22.33 -2.94
N ARG A 474 33.36 -22.94 -2.72
CA ARG A 474 33.53 -24.08 -1.80
C ARG A 474 34.34 -23.69 -0.58
N ALA A 475 34.06 -24.33 0.55
CA ALA A 475 34.81 -24.23 1.79
C ALA A 475 35.14 -25.64 2.27
N GLU A 476 36.41 -26.03 2.20
CA GLU A 476 36.90 -27.36 2.55
C GLU A 476 37.63 -27.30 3.90
N ARG A 477 37.53 -28.34 4.74
CA ARG A 477 38.26 -28.37 6.01
C ARG A 477 39.76 -28.50 5.76
N THR A 478 40.56 -27.73 6.49
CA THR A 478 42.03 -27.87 6.50
C THR A 478 42.48 -28.87 7.58
N GLU A 479 43.72 -29.36 7.47
CA GLU A 479 44.33 -30.24 8.48
C GLU A 479 44.44 -29.55 9.85
N GLU A 480 44.60 -28.23 9.86
CA GLU A 480 44.67 -27.39 11.06
C GLU A 480 43.29 -27.11 11.69
N GLY A 481 42.21 -27.67 11.12
CA GLY A 481 40.84 -27.57 11.64
C GLY A 481 40.06 -26.34 11.17
N GLY A 482 40.69 -25.46 10.39
CA GLY A 482 40.08 -24.31 9.72
C GLY A 482 39.38 -24.67 8.40
N TRP A 483 39.19 -23.67 7.55
CA TRP A 483 38.52 -23.80 6.26
C TRP A 483 39.32 -23.14 5.14
N ARG A 484 39.49 -23.83 4.02
CA ARG A 484 40.04 -23.27 2.79
C ARG A 484 38.91 -22.93 1.83
N VAL A 485 38.80 -21.68 1.47
CA VAL A 485 37.75 -21.17 0.58
C VAL A 485 38.30 -20.93 -0.81
N ASN A 486 37.56 -21.41 -1.81
CA ASN A 486 37.87 -21.17 -3.21
C ASN A 486 36.61 -20.86 -4.01
N GLY A 487 36.65 -19.80 -4.80
CA GLY A 487 35.54 -19.44 -5.68
C GLY A 487 35.50 -17.95 -5.99
N GLN A 488 34.33 -17.51 -6.46
CA GLN A 488 34.10 -16.13 -6.87
C GLN A 488 32.72 -15.68 -6.43
N LYS A 489 32.68 -14.51 -5.81
CA LYS A 489 31.46 -13.74 -5.52
C LYS A 489 31.42 -12.50 -6.40
N VAL A 490 30.21 -12.02 -6.66
CA VAL A 490 29.96 -10.84 -7.49
C VAL A 490 28.76 -10.07 -6.97
N TRP A 491 28.67 -8.79 -7.35
CA TRP A 491 27.68 -7.84 -6.85
C TRP A 491 27.85 -7.51 -5.35
N THR A 492 29.06 -7.68 -4.82
CA THR A 492 29.34 -7.48 -3.39
C THR A 492 29.48 -6.00 -3.08
N SER A 493 28.46 -5.39 -2.50
CA SER A 493 28.50 -3.99 -2.07
C SER A 493 29.57 -3.75 -1.01
N SER A 494 30.32 -2.66 -1.16
CA SER A 494 31.31 -2.18 -0.18
C SER A 494 32.45 -3.14 0.18
N ALA A 495 32.70 -4.20 -0.60
CA ALA A 495 33.71 -5.22 -0.27
C ALA A 495 35.10 -4.62 -0.04
N HIS A 496 35.50 -3.64 -0.85
CA HIS A 496 36.83 -3.00 -0.77
C HIS A 496 37.03 -2.09 0.46
N THR A 497 35.96 -1.72 1.16
CA THR A 497 36.03 -0.91 2.40
C THR A 497 35.63 -1.67 3.66
N ALA A 498 34.92 -2.79 3.51
CA ALA A 498 34.39 -3.57 4.62
C ALA A 498 35.50 -4.11 5.55
N ASP A 499 35.21 -4.17 6.86
CA ASP A 499 36.03 -4.89 7.83
C ASP A 499 35.79 -6.40 7.69
N PHE A 500 34.52 -6.79 7.61
CA PHE A 500 34.10 -8.19 7.60
C PHE A 500 33.11 -8.51 6.47
N GLY A 501 33.02 -9.78 6.09
CA GLY A 501 32.07 -10.30 5.12
C GLY A 501 31.30 -11.48 5.67
N ILE A 502 30.01 -11.59 5.34
CA ILE A 502 29.23 -12.81 5.55
C ILE A 502 29.22 -13.63 4.25
N LEU A 503 29.88 -14.78 4.28
CA LEU A 503 30.09 -15.66 3.13
C LEU A 503 29.18 -16.90 3.21
N LEU A 504 28.54 -17.21 2.08
CA LEU A 504 27.86 -18.50 1.88
C LEU A 504 28.68 -19.35 0.92
N ALA A 505 29.11 -20.53 1.37
CA ALA A 505 29.94 -21.44 0.59
C ALA A 505 29.48 -22.89 0.74
N ARG A 506 29.75 -23.70 -0.30
CA ARG A 506 29.50 -25.14 -0.34
C ARG A 506 30.51 -25.87 0.53
N THR A 507 30.01 -26.52 1.57
CA THR A 507 30.79 -27.36 2.49
C THR A 507 30.68 -28.85 2.14
N ASP A 508 29.60 -29.23 1.45
CA ASP A 508 29.36 -30.58 0.95
C ASP A 508 28.79 -30.52 -0.48
N PRO A 509 29.55 -30.94 -1.50
CA PRO A 509 29.11 -30.96 -2.89
C PRO A 509 28.09 -32.07 -3.21
N ASP A 510 28.06 -33.14 -2.42
CA ASP A 510 27.22 -34.31 -2.66
C ASP A 510 25.86 -34.21 -1.94
N ALA A 511 25.76 -33.35 -0.92
CA ALA A 511 24.50 -33.06 -0.24
C ALA A 511 23.51 -32.30 -1.14
N PRO A 512 22.18 -32.45 -0.89
CA PRO A 512 21.16 -31.62 -1.53
C PRO A 512 21.48 -30.12 -1.40
N LYS A 513 21.18 -29.32 -2.42
CA LYS A 513 21.57 -27.90 -2.51
C LYS A 513 21.41 -27.12 -1.19
N HIS A 514 20.25 -27.23 -0.53
CA HIS A 514 19.99 -26.48 0.72
C HIS A 514 20.65 -27.06 1.99
N LYS A 515 21.26 -28.24 1.92
CA LYS A 515 21.86 -28.95 3.06
C LYS A 515 23.39 -29.03 3.03
N GLY A 516 24.04 -28.62 1.94
CA GLY A 516 25.51 -28.62 1.81
C GLY A 516 26.14 -27.23 1.83
N LEU A 517 25.56 -26.29 2.57
CA LEU A 517 26.02 -24.90 2.64
C LEU A 517 26.44 -24.54 4.07
N GLY A 518 27.62 -23.92 4.19
CA GLY A 518 28.11 -23.28 5.41
C GLY A 518 28.03 -21.75 5.31
N TYR A 519 27.89 -21.09 6.46
CA TYR A 519 27.83 -19.63 6.60
C TYR A 519 29.04 -19.17 7.41
N PHE A 520 29.83 -18.23 6.89
CA PHE A 520 31.12 -17.85 7.46
C PHE A 520 31.23 -16.34 7.67
N VAL A 521 31.90 -15.94 8.75
CA VAL A 521 32.45 -14.58 8.90
C VAL A 521 33.86 -14.57 8.31
N VAL A 522 34.15 -13.60 7.45
CA VAL A 522 35.43 -13.44 6.76
C VAL A 522 36.03 -12.10 7.14
N ASP A 523 37.28 -12.06 7.59
CA ASP A 523 38.03 -10.81 7.76
C ASP A 523 38.50 -10.33 6.38
N MET A 524 37.88 -9.29 5.85
CA MET A 524 38.11 -8.82 4.48
C MET A 524 39.46 -8.12 4.32
N ARG A 525 40.12 -7.74 5.41
CA ARG A 525 41.36 -6.97 5.40
C ARG A 525 42.58 -7.84 5.64
N ARG A 526 42.44 -8.91 6.42
CA ARG A 526 43.57 -9.71 6.91
C ARG A 526 43.61 -11.13 6.36
N THR A 527 42.50 -11.66 5.84
CA THR A 527 42.49 -13.02 5.26
C THR A 527 43.31 -13.04 3.96
N PRO A 528 44.42 -13.81 3.89
CA PRO A 528 45.17 -13.98 2.65
C PRO A 528 44.34 -14.69 1.59
N GLY A 529 44.66 -14.48 0.31
CA GLY A 529 43.95 -15.15 -0.81
C GLY A 529 42.62 -14.51 -1.21
N ILE A 530 42.30 -13.32 -0.68
CA ILE A 530 41.15 -12.51 -1.13
C ILE A 530 41.63 -11.44 -2.12
N ASP A 531 41.09 -11.47 -3.35
CA ASP A 531 41.28 -10.43 -4.36
C ASP A 531 39.94 -9.72 -4.63
N ILE A 532 39.89 -8.40 -4.41
CA ILE A 532 38.69 -7.57 -4.53
C ILE A 532 38.84 -6.66 -5.74
N ARG A 533 37.92 -6.78 -6.70
CA ARG A 533 37.91 -5.98 -7.93
C ARG A 533 36.65 -5.13 -8.01
N PRO A 534 36.75 -3.80 -7.89
CA PRO A 534 35.59 -2.92 -8.05
C PRO A 534 34.96 -3.05 -9.44
N LEU A 535 33.63 -3.07 -9.49
CA LEU A 535 32.83 -3.12 -10.71
C LEU A 535 32.15 -1.79 -10.93
N LYS A 536 32.38 -1.21 -12.11
CA LYS A 536 31.79 0.07 -12.49
C LYS A 536 30.36 -0.14 -13.00
N GLU A 537 29.35 0.36 -12.29
CA GLU A 537 27.95 0.28 -12.73
C GLU A 537 27.52 1.45 -13.63
N ILE A 538 26.24 1.46 -14.02
CA ILE A 538 25.69 2.35 -15.06
C ILE A 538 25.81 3.86 -14.75
N THR A 539 25.94 4.25 -13.48
CA THR A 539 26.23 5.64 -13.06
C THR A 539 27.66 6.08 -13.37
N GLY A 540 28.54 5.10 -13.53
CA GLY A 540 29.98 5.28 -13.58
C GLY A 540 30.67 5.26 -12.21
N GLU A 541 29.95 5.00 -11.12
CA GLU A 541 30.55 4.72 -9.81
C GLU A 541 30.94 3.24 -9.70
N ALA A 542 31.53 2.82 -8.59
CA ALA A 542 31.96 1.43 -8.35
C ALA A 542 31.44 0.93 -7.00
N LEU A 543 30.11 0.83 -6.90
CA LEU A 543 29.43 0.46 -5.65
C LEU A 543 29.54 -1.03 -5.34
N PHE A 544 29.78 -1.86 -6.36
CA PHE A 544 29.88 -3.32 -6.25
C PHE A 544 31.28 -3.82 -6.55
N ASN A 545 31.55 -5.06 -6.15
CA ASN A 545 32.85 -5.69 -6.36
C ASN A 545 32.67 -7.15 -6.79
N GLU A 546 33.59 -7.64 -7.61
CA GLU A 546 33.93 -9.06 -7.65
C GLU A 546 34.89 -9.36 -6.50
N VAL A 547 34.72 -10.52 -5.88
CA VAL A 547 35.59 -10.99 -4.81
C VAL A 547 36.00 -12.41 -5.15
N TYR A 548 37.29 -12.62 -5.36
CA TYR A 548 37.88 -13.91 -5.65
C TYR A 548 38.52 -14.46 -4.38
N PHE A 549 38.29 -15.74 -4.13
CA PHE A 549 38.94 -16.51 -3.08
C PHE A 549 39.84 -17.54 -3.76
N ASP A 550 41.14 -17.40 -3.54
CA ASP A 550 42.18 -18.31 -4.04
C ASP A 550 42.92 -18.90 -2.84
N ASP A 551 42.57 -20.14 -2.49
CA ASP A 551 43.04 -20.84 -1.30
C ASP A 551 42.98 -20.00 0.00
N ALA A 552 41.93 -19.18 0.14
CA ALA A 552 41.77 -18.29 1.29
C ALA A 552 41.50 -19.09 2.57
N GLU A 553 42.37 -18.95 3.58
CA GLU A 553 42.28 -19.73 4.81
C GLU A 553 41.52 -18.98 5.91
N LEU A 554 40.38 -19.53 6.32
CA LEU A 554 39.57 -19.06 7.42
C LEU A 554 39.81 -19.91 8.68
N PRO A 555 39.81 -19.31 9.88
CA PRO A 555 39.94 -20.06 11.11
C PRO A 555 38.72 -20.95 11.39
N ALA A 556 38.86 -21.92 12.28
CA ALA A 556 37.79 -22.86 12.61
C ALA A 556 36.51 -22.17 13.14
N ASP A 557 36.70 -21.07 13.88
CA ASP A 557 35.65 -20.24 14.46
C ASP A 557 35.05 -19.21 13.48
N ALA A 558 35.45 -19.22 12.20
CA ALA A 558 34.80 -18.43 11.16
C ALA A 558 33.38 -18.94 10.84
N LEU A 559 33.11 -20.24 11.06
CA LEU A 559 31.81 -20.86 10.79
C LEU A 559 30.74 -20.38 11.79
N VAL A 560 29.61 -19.89 11.27
CA VAL A 560 28.42 -19.50 12.04
C VAL A 560 27.40 -20.64 11.98
N GLY A 561 27.10 -21.21 13.16
CA GLY A 561 26.24 -22.39 13.26
C GLY A 561 26.93 -23.68 12.79
N ALA A 562 26.15 -24.59 12.17
CA ALA A 562 26.65 -25.87 11.69
C ALA A 562 27.07 -25.82 10.22
N ALA A 563 28.01 -26.70 9.83
CA ALA A 563 28.58 -26.73 8.48
C ALA A 563 27.55 -27.08 7.38
N ASP A 564 26.48 -27.79 7.73
CA ASP A 564 25.32 -28.12 6.88
C ASP A 564 24.11 -27.19 7.12
N GLY A 565 24.26 -26.25 8.07
CA GLY A 565 23.20 -25.37 8.57
C GLY A 565 23.17 -23.98 7.93
N GLY A 566 24.10 -23.66 7.02
CA GLY A 566 24.28 -22.32 6.48
C GLY A 566 23.06 -21.77 5.73
N TRP A 567 22.28 -22.63 5.08
CA TRP A 567 21.03 -22.19 4.44
C TRP A 567 19.98 -21.68 5.45
N ARG A 568 19.95 -22.25 6.67
CA ARG A 568 19.06 -21.76 7.73
C ARG A 568 19.46 -20.36 8.17
N VAL A 569 20.77 -20.12 8.35
CA VAL A 569 21.31 -18.80 8.70
C VAL A 569 21.05 -17.80 7.57
N ALA A 570 21.35 -18.15 6.32
CA ALA A 570 21.12 -17.30 5.16
C ALA A 570 19.64 -16.90 4.98
N ARG A 571 18.69 -17.82 5.21
CA ARG A 571 17.26 -17.47 5.19
C ARG A 571 16.87 -16.47 6.28
N ASN A 572 17.50 -16.53 7.46
CA ASN A 572 17.30 -15.53 8.50
C ASN A 572 17.88 -14.18 8.07
N THR A 573 19.10 -14.14 7.55
CA THR A 573 19.73 -12.93 6.96
C THR A 573 18.83 -12.29 5.90
N LEU A 574 18.42 -13.05 4.87
CA LEU A 574 17.57 -12.58 3.77
C LEU A 574 16.15 -12.17 4.22
N GLY A 575 15.66 -12.75 5.31
CA GLY A 575 14.39 -12.36 5.94
C GLY A 575 14.48 -10.94 6.50
N ASN A 576 15.53 -10.65 7.27
CA ASN A 576 15.79 -9.32 7.84
C ASN A 576 16.11 -8.28 6.76
N GLU A 577 16.90 -8.66 5.74
CA GLU A 577 17.20 -7.79 4.58
C GLU A 577 15.92 -7.32 3.89
N ARG A 578 14.94 -8.23 3.68
CA ARG A 578 13.67 -7.89 3.03
C ARG A 578 12.86 -6.85 3.80
N VAL A 579 12.82 -6.97 5.13
CA VAL A 579 12.11 -6.00 6.00
C VAL A 579 12.81 -4.65 5.92
N HIS A 580 14.13 -4.64 6.10
CA HIS A 580 14.91 -3.41 6.10
C HIS A 580 14.89 -2.68 4.74
N MET A 581 15.00 -3.39 3.62
CA MET A 581 14.90 -2.79 2.29
C MET A 581 13.52 -2.18 2.02
N ALA A 582 12.46 -2.75 2.58
CA ALA A 582 11.12 -2.18 2.49
C ALA A 582 10.98 -0.87 3.31
N ASP A 583 11.76 -0.73 4.38
CA ASP A 583 11.75 0.45 5.27
C ASP A 583 12.71 1.57 4.82
N GLN A 584 13.88 1.24 4.27
CA GLN A 584 14.92 2.21 3.91
C GLN A 584 14.72 2.95 2.59
N MET A 585 13.87 2.42 1.71
CA MET A 585 13.54 3.07 0.45
C MET A 585 12.53 4.22 0.70
N ALA A 586 12.94 5.21 1.47
CA ALA A 586 12.19 6.44 1.72
C ALA A 586 12.01 7.24 0.42
N PHE A 587 10.95 8.05 0.37
CA PHE A 587 10.50 8.81 -0.80
C PHE A 587 11.53 9.82 -1.30
N ASP A 588 12.44 10.24 -0.43
CA ASP A 588 13.53 11.16 -0.71
C ASP A 588 14.82 10.51 -0.18
N THR A 589 15.80 10.27 -1.05
CA THR A 589 17.17 9.98 -0.60
C THR A 589 17.88 11.32 -0.47
N PRO A 590 18.24 11.77 0.76
CA PRO A 590 19.02 12.98 0.93
C PRO A 590 20.34 12.87 0.16
N PRO A 591 20.92 13.99 -0.31
CA PRO A 591 22.26 13.96 -0.86
C PRO A 591 23.25 13.45 0.20
N GLY A 592 24.25 12.69 -0.24
CA GLY A 592 25.32 12.23 0.62
C GLY A 592 26.19 13.39 1.13
N PRO A 593 27.07 13.14 2.12
CA PRO A 593 28.04 14.13 2.55
C PRO A 593 28.93 14.53 1.35
N GLY A 594 28.80 15.78 0.89
CA GLY A 594 29.44 16.29 -0.32
C GLY A 594 28.48 16.81 -1.39
N GLY A 595 27.16 16.64 -1.23
CA GLY A 595 26.15 17.17 -2.15
C GLY A 595 25.93 16.33 -3.41
N SER A 596 26.71 15.26 -3.60
CA SER A 596 26.53 14.22 -4.61
C SER A 596 25.55 13.13 -4.13
N GLY A 597 24.84 12.50 -5.08
CA GLY A 597 23.80 11.51 -4.79
C GLY A 597 22.44 12.12 -4.39
N GLY A 598 21.40 11.26 -4.37
CA GLY A 598 20.01 11.61 -4.04
C GLY A 598 19.04 11.50 -5.23
N THR A 599 17.77 11.17 -4.95
CA THR A 599 16.68 11.15 -5.93
C THR A 599 15.86 12.43 -5.77
N PRO A 600 15.47 13.13 -6.86
CA PRO A 600 14.57 14.28 -6.75
C PRO A 600 13.27 13.86 -6.06
N GLY A 601 12.92 14.56 -4.98
CA GLY A 601 11.77 14.19 -4.16
C GLY A 601 10.44 14.51 -4.81
N LEU A 602 9.41 13.73 -4.48
CA LEU A 602 8.03 13.95 -4.91
C LEU A 602 7.54 15.38 -4.56
N GLU A 603 7.96 15.91 -3.41
CA GLU A 603 7.63 17.28 -2.99
C GLU A 603 8.19 18.36 -3.94
N ALA A 604 9.33 18.10 -4.59
CA ALA A 604 9.85 19.00 -5.62
C ALA A 604 8.99 18.98 -6.89
N LEU A 605 8.46 17.80 -7.27
CA LEU A 605 7.53 17.66 -8.39
C LEU A 605 6.20 18.37 -8.11
N ILE A 606 5.63 18.18 -6.92
CA ILE A 606 4.39 18.84 -6.49
C ILE A 606 4.57 20.37 -6.50
N ARG A 607 5.66 20.91 -5.94
CA ARG A 607 5.89 22.38 -5.96
C ARG A 607 6.01 22.95 -7.37
N ARG A 608 6.46 22.16 -8.35
CA ARG A 608 6.57 22.58 -9.75
C ARG A 608 5.32 22.33 -10.57
N SER A 609 4.27 21.71 -10.01
CA SER A 609 3.10 21.31 -10.79
C SER A 609 2.29 22.48 -11.33
N ALA A 610 2.36 23.66 -10.69
CA ALA A 610 1.62 24.87 -11.04
C ALA A 610 1.65 25.22 -12.55
N GLY A 611 2.83 25.08 -13.18
CA GLY A 611 3.05 25.40 -14.59
C GLY A 611 2.91 24.23 -15.57
N LEU A 612 2.54 23.03 -15.09
CA LEU A 612 2.50 21.81 -15.90
C LEU A 612 1.08 21.55 -16.45
N ASP A 613 1.03 20.83 -17.58
CA ASP A 613 -0.23 20.42 -18.19
C ASP A 613 -0.99 19.37 -17.35
N GLY A 614 -2.25 19.12 -17.73
CA GLY A 614 -3.11 18.18 -17.01
C GLY A 614 -2.58 16.75 -16.98
N ALA A 615 -1.96 16.28 -18.07
CA ALA A 615 -1.42 14.93 -18.18
C ALA A 615 -0.23 14.72 -17.23
N THR A 616 0.67 15.68 -17.17
CA THR A 616 1.82 15.67 -16.26
C THR A 616 1.38 15.79 -14.81
N ARG A 617 0.42 16.67 -14.52
CA ARG A 617 -0.20 16.77 -13.19
C ARG A 617 -0.85 15.45 -12.76
N ALA A 618 -1.52 14.74 -13.67
CA ALA A 618 -2.09 13.43 -13.38
C ALA A 618 -1.00 12.40 -13.04
N ARG A 619 0.15 12.39 -13.76
CA ARG A 619 1.30 11.53 -13.43
C ARG A 619 1.89 11.85 -12.06
N ILE A 620 2.04 13.13 -11.70
CA ILE A 620 2.47 13.54 -10.34
C ILE A 620 1.44 13.08 -9.29
N GLY A 621 0.15 13.17 -9.59
CA GLY A 621 -0.91 12.72 -8.70
C GLY A 621 -0.95 11.21 -8.50
N ALA A 622 -0.57 10.42 -9.51
CA ALA A 622 -0.37 8.99 -9.37
C ALA A 622 0.78 8.68 -8.39
N LEU A 623 1.91 9.39 -8.53
CA LEU A 623 3.04 9.27 -7.59
C LEU A 623 2.64 9.69 -6.17
N ALA A 624 1.84 10.74 -6.00
CA ALA A 624 1.32 11.16 -4.70
C ALA A 624 0.40 10.11 -4.07
N ALA A 625 -0.48 9.48 -4.85
CA ALA A 625 -1.32 8.40 -4.37
C ALA A 625 -0.51 7.16 -3.97
N GLU A 626 0.52 6.80 -4.73
CA GLU A 626 1.41 5.69 -4.40
C GLU A 626 2.21 5.94 -3.13
N ALA A 627 2.75 7.14 -2.95
CA ALA A 627 3.50 7.51 -1.75
C ALA A 627 2.60 7.48 -0.51
N HIS A 628 1.38 8.03 -0.62
CA HIS A 628 0.42 7.99 0.46
C HIS A 628 -0.07 6.57 0.77
N ALA A 629 -0.30 5.74 -0.25
CA ALA A 629 -0.69 4.35 -0.09
C ALA A 629 0.40 3.54 0.65
N LEU A 630 1.67 3.73 0.28
CA LEU A 630 2.81 3.12 0.96
C LEU A 630 2.91 3.54 2.43
N ALA A 631 2.68 4.82 2.74
CA ALA A 631 2.64 5.31 4.11
C ALA A 631 1.49 4.67 4.91
N CYS A 632 0.31 4.57 4.31
CA CYS A 632 -0.86 3.90 4.89
C CYS A 632 -0.63 2.39 5.08
N ILE A 633 -0.01 1.69 4.12
CA ILE A 633 0.36 0.27 4.25
C ILE A 633 1.33 0.08 5.42
N GLY A 634 2.32 0.98 5.55
CA GLY A 634 3.25 0.98 6.68
C GLY A 634 2.51 1.11 8.02
N LEU A 635 1.68 2.14 8.16
CA LEU A 635 0.91 2.37 9.39
C LEU A 635 -0.04 1.20 9.72
N ARG A 636 -0.76 0.67 8.71
CA ARG A 636 -1.65 -0.48 8.87
C ARG A 636 -0.90 -1.72 9.34
N THR A 637 0.31 -1.95 8.82
CA THR A 637 1.18 -3.07 9.26
C THR A 637 1.59 -2.89 10.71
N THR A 638 2.02 -1.69 11.09
CA THR A 638 2.38 -1.35 12.47
C THR A 638 1.21 -1.55 13.43
N LEU A 639 0.01 -1.08 13.07
CA LEU A 639 -1.21 -1.25 13.87
C LEU A 639 -1.56 -2.72 14.11
N GLN A 640 -1.37 -3.57 13.10
CA GLN A 640 -1.59 -5.01 13.21
C GLN A 640 -0.59 -5.67 14.15
N GLN A 641 0.69 -5.29 14.06
CA GLN A 641 1.73 -5.79 14.95
C GLN A 641 1.47 -5.39 16.41
N VAL A 642 1.08 -4.12 16.65
CA VAL A 642 0.67 -3.64 17.98
C VAL A 642 -0.51 -4.46 18.52
N SER A 643 -1.40 -4.93 17.64
CA SER A 643 -2.55 -5.77 17.99
C SER A 643 -2.21 -7.28 18.09
N GLY A 644 -0.92 -7.65 18.07
CA GLY A 644 -0.47 -9.04 18.22
C GLY A 644 -0.58 -9.91 16.97
N LEU A 645 -0.79 -9.33 15.79
CA LEU A 645 -0.85 -10.08 14.53
C LEU A 645 0.53 -10.17 13.86
N GLU A 646 0.89 -11.38 13.45
CA GLU A 646 2.16 -11.63 12.76
C GLU A 646 2.21 -11.00 11.36
N PRO A 647 3.34 -10.37 10.98
CA PRO A 647 3.52 -9.84 9.63
C PRO A 647 3.51 -10.96 8.57
N GLY A 648 2.54 -10.92 7.66
CA GLY A 648 2.50 -11.81 6.50
C GLY A 648 3.51 -11.42 5.40
N ALA A 649 3.28 -11.90 4.17
CA ALA A 649 4.09 -11.51 2.99
C ALA A 649 3.83 -10.06 2.50
N GLY A 650 3.32 -9.17 3.36
CA GLY A 650 3.02 -7.77 3.06
C GLY A 650 4.25 -6.94 2.64
N ALA A 651 5.44 -7.30 3.13
CA ALA A 651 6.69 -6.66 2.70
C ALA A 651 6.95 -6.80 1.19
N SER A 652 6.55 -7.93 0.58
CA SER A 652 6.66 -8.13 -0.87
C SER A 652 5.69 -7.24 -1.65
N VAL A 653 4.46 -7.06 -1.15
CA VAL A 653 3.49 -6.12 -1.74
C VAL A 653 4.02 -4.68 -1.65
N ARG A 654 4.52 -4.27 -0.48
CA ARG A 654 5.12 -2.94 -0.28
C ARG A 654 6.26 -2.69 -1.27
N LYS A 655 7.18 -3.65 -1.44
CA LYS A 655 8.28 -3.54 -2.39
C LYS A 655 7.79 -3.37 -3.83
N LEU A 656 6.78 -4.14 -4.25
CA LEU A 656 6.21 -4.08 -5.60
C LEU A 656 5.58 -2.72 -5.93
N VAL A 657 5.16 -1.95 -4.92
CA VAL A 657 4.70 -0.57 -5.09
C VAL A 657 5.88 0.42 -5.02
N GLN A 658 6.77 0.24 -4.05
CA GLN A 658 7.85 1.17 -3.73
C GLN A 658 8.91 1.29 -4.82
N THR A 659 9.40 0.16 -5.36
CA THR A 659 10.51 0.23 -6.32
C THR A 659 10.10 0.85 -7.67
N PRO A 660 8.90 0.55 -8.25
CA PRO A 660 8.46 1.25 -9.45
C PRO A 660 8.05 2.70 -9.19
N HIS A 661 7.58 3.03 -7.98
CA HIS A 661 7.33 4.41 -7.57
C HIS A 661 8.62 5.24 -7.63
N GLN A 662 9.70 4.76 -7.01
CA GLN A 662 10.99 5.47 -7.02
C GLN A 662 11.57 5.63 -8.43
N GLN A 663 11.48 4.60 -9.27
CA GLN A 663 11.89 4.70 -10.68
C GLN A 663 11.09 5.77 -11.42
N ARG A 664 9.75 5.74 -11.33
CA ARG A 664 8.89 6.72 -12.04
C ARG A 664 9.07 8.14 -11.52
N THR A 665 9.33 8.33 -10.23
CA THR A 665 9.68 9.64 -9.67
C THR A 665 11.00 10.16 -10.26
N ALA A 666 12.04 9.33 -10.31
CA ALA A 666 13.33 9.71 -10.89
C ALA A 666 13.24 9.99 -12.41
N GLU A 667 12.50 9.14 -13.15
CA GLU A 667 12.24 9.29 -14.58
C GLU A 667 11.49 10.60 -14.89
N LEU A 668 10.40 10.88 -14.18
CA LEU A 668 9.63 12.11 -14.38
C LEU A 668 10.44 13.35 -13.99
N ALA A 669 11.24 13.28 -12.92
CA ALA A 669 12.10 14.39 -12.54
C ALA A 669 13.14 14.73 -13.61
N LEU A 670 13.75 13.70 -14.23
CA LEU A 670 14.67 13.89 -15.35
C LEU A 670 13.96 14.43 -16.59
N GLU A 671 12.78 13.88 -16.93
CA GLU A 671 11.96 14.33 -18.06
C GLU A 671 11.62 15.83 -17.95
N LEU A 672 11.25 16.31 -16.77
CA LEU A 672 10.88 17.71 -16.52
C LEU A 672 12.06 18.70 -16.49
N LEU A 673 13.30 18.23 -16.67
CA LEU A 673 14.44 19.10 -16.95
C LEU A 673 14.58 19.45 -18.45
N GLY A 674 13.91 18.70 -19.33
CA GLY A 674 14.05 18.90 -20.77
C GLY A 674 15.51 18.83 -21.23
N PRO A 675 16.01 19.78 -22.05
CA PRO A 675 17.40 19.79 -22.51
C PRO A 675 18.45 19.80 -21.39
N ALA A 676 18.14 20.36 -20.21
CA ALA A 676 19.07 20.35 -19.08
C ALA A 676 19.28 18.94 -18.48
N GLY A 677 18.37 18.00 -18.77
CA GLY A 677 18.52 16.58 -18.44
C GLY A 677 19.52 15.83 -19.34
N ALA A 678 20.01 16.45 -20.41
CA ALA A 678 20.99 15.84 -21.33
C ALA A 678 22.44 15.94 -20.85
N VAL A 679 22.71 16.74 -19.81
CA VAL A 679 24.07 16.99 -19.29
C VAL A 679 24.18 16.55 -17.83
N ARG A 680 25.38 16.15 -17.40
CA ARG A 680 25.69 15.84 -15.99
C ARG A 680 26.21 17.08 -15.25
N GLU A 681 25.54 18.21 -15.45
CA GLU A 681 25.88 19.50 -14.84
C GLU A 681 24.65 20.13 -14.19
N GLY A 682 24.84 20.91 -13.13
CA GLY A 682 23.76 21.59 -12.43
C GLY A 682 22.64 20.64 -11.97
N ALA A 683 21.40 20.91 -12.36
CA ALA A 683 20.27 20.05 -12.02
C ALA A 683 20.32 18.66 -12.68
N GLY A 684 20.95 18.56 -13.86
CA GLY A 684 21.05 17.32 -14.63
C GLY A 684 21.94 16.28 -13.96
N GLU A 685 22.99 16.69 -13.24
CA GLU A 685 23.89 15.79 -12.52
C GLU A 685 23.13 14.83 -11.58
N ARG A 686 22.31 15.37 -10.69
CA ARG A 686 21.53 14.57 -9.72
C ARG A 686 20.39 13.80 -10.38
N ALA A 687 19.69 14.40 -11.35
CA ALA A 687 18.56 13.75 -11.99
C ALA A 687 18.98 12.55 -12.86
N VAL A 688 20.06 12.70 -13.63
CA VAL A 688 20.66 11.60 -14.42
C VAL A 688 21.15 10.51 -13.48
N HIS A 689 21.91 10.87 -12.43
CA HIS A 689 22.39 9.90 -11.45
C HIS A 689 21.24 9.13 -10.78
N GLY A 690 20.23 9.84 -10.27
CA GLY A 690 19.06 9.24 -9.61
C GLY A 690 18.28 8.30 -10.53
N MET A 691 18.06 8.70 -11.79
CA MET A 691 17.41 7.85 -12.80
C MET A 691 18.21 6.58 -13.05
N LEU A 692 19.52 6.69 -13.29
CA LEU A 692 20.40 5.54 -13.55
C LEU A 692 20.49 4.60 -12.34
N MET A 693 20.67 5.15 -11.13
CA MET A 693 20.70 4.35 -9.89
C MET A 693 19.38 3.63 -9.62
N SER A 694 18.25 4.28 -9.88
CA SER A 694 16.93 3.69 -9.59
C SER A 694 16.69 2.36 -10.31
N ARG A 695 17.43 2.07 -11.39
CA ARG A 695 17.30 0.81 -12.14
C ARG A 695 17.67 -0.44 -11.35
N CYS A 696 18.54 -0.33 -10.35
CA CYS A 696 18.90 -1.48 -9.52
C CYS A 696 17.76 -1.93 -8.58
N LEU A 697 16.82 -1.05 -8.25
CA LEU A 697 15.82 -1.26 -7.19
C LEU A 697 14.87 -2.43 -7.49
N THR A 698 14.53 -2.65 -8.76
CA THR A 698 13.66 -3.75 -9.20
C THR A 698 14.41 -5.09 -9.37
N ILE A 699 15.73 -5.10 -9.13
CA ILE A 699 16.61 -6.25 -9.29
C ILE A 699 17.14 -6.71 -7.91
N ALA A 700 17.71 -5.78 -7.14
CA ALA A 700 18.31 -6.03 -5.83
C ALA A 700 17.26 -6.45 -4.78
N GLY A 701 17.66 -7.23 -3.77
CA GLY A 701 16.75 -7.73 -2.73
C GLY A 701 15.62 -8.61 -3.26
N GLY A 702 15.85 -9.31 -4.38
CA GLY A 702 14.91 -10.18 -5.09
C GLY A 702 14.10 -9.46 -6.17
N THR A 703 14.22 -9.92 -7.42
CA THR A 703 13.61 -9.28 -8.60
C THR A 703 12.10 -9.12 -8.50
N THR A 704 11.52 -8.18 -9.25
CA THR A 704 10.06 -8.01 -9.36
C THR A 704 9.34 -9.35 -9.62
N GLN A 705 9.86 -10.18 -10.53
CA GLN A 705 9.26 -11.48 -10.87
C GLN A 705 9.26 -12.45 -9.68
N VAL A 706 10.34 -12.45 -8.89
CA VAL A 706 10.41 -13.27 -7.67
C VAL A 706 9.42 -12.76 -6.63
N GLN A 707 9.28 -11.44 -6.46
CA GLN A 707 8.29 -10.88 -5.53
C GLN A 707 6.85 -11.20 -5.97
N LEU A 708 6.54 -11.12 -7.26
CA LEU A 708 5.23 -11.51 -7.81
C LEU A 708 4.94 -13.00 -7.57
N ASN A 709 5.94 -13.88 -7.74
CA ASN A 709 5.80 -15.30 -7.38
C ASN A 709 5.51 -15.48 -5.88
N VAL A 710 6.24 -14.77 -5.00
CA VAL A 710 6.02 -14.85 -3.55
C VAL A 710 4.61 -14.40 -3.17
N VAL A 711 4.13 -13.29 -3.75
CA VAL A 711 2.78 -12.78 -3.51
C VAL A 711 1.73 -13.79 -3.98
N ALA A 712 1.85 -14.27 -5.22
CA ALA A 712 0.92 -15.24 -5.78
C ALA A 712 0.87 -16.56 -4.98
N GLU A 713 2.02 -17.09 -4.57
CA GLU A 713 2.09 -18.39 -3.92
C GLU A 713 1.77 -18.33 -2.43
N ARG A 714 2.24 -17.29 -1.72
CA ARG A 714 2.10 -17.20 -0.26
C ARG A 714 0.85 -16.45 0.19
N ILE A 715 0.36 -15.50 -0.61
CA ILE A 715 -0.84 -14.72 -0.26
C ILE A 715 -2.06 -15.27 -0.98
N LEU A 716 -1.96 -15.51 -2.29
CA LEU A 716 -3.10 -15.99 -3.09
C LEU A 716 -3.21 -17.53 -3.11
N GLY A 717 -2.17 -18.26 -2.69
CA GLY A 717 -2.16 -19.72 -2.68
C GLY A 717 -2.11 -20.35 -4.08
N LEU A 718 -1.58 -19.64 -5.07
CA LEU A 718 -1.38 -20.19 -6.41
C LEU A 718 -0.29 -21.28 -6.40
N PRO A 719 -0.41 -22.30 -7.26
CA PRO A 719 0.52 -23.42 -7.27
C PRO A 719 1.94 -23.01 -7.70
N ARG A 720 2.94 -23.65 -7.09
CA ARG A 720 4.35 -23.54 -7.48
C ARG A 720 4.62 -24.20 -8.82
N ASP A 721 5.66 -23.72 -9.49
CA ASP A 721 6.09 -24.22 -10.80
C ASP A 721 6.41 -25.72 -10.76
#